data_AF-A0A936W073-F1
#
_entry.id   AF-A0A936W073-F1
#
_cell.length_a   1.000
_cell.length_b   1.000
_cell.length_c   1.000
_cell.angle_alpha   90.00
_cell.angle_beta   90.00
_cell.angle_gamma   90.00
#
_symmetry.space_group_name_H-M   'P 1'
#
loop_
_entity.id
_entity.type
_entity.pdbx_description
1 polymer ?
#
loop_
_entity_poly.entity_id
_entity_poly.type
_entity_poly.pdbx_seq_one_letter_code
_entity_poly.pdbx_strand_id
1 'polypeptide(L)'
;MMSRIYLLLLCLVSMTVLVSYDDNPPDGKTGAPNEGLCTDCHSLDGGTQDGSIVVTGFPTVIEPSTAYFLTITNSNPNGVADMGGFQVTILNSNNAKAGSMSAPGMNSALQSSGGRQYWEHRPALVYPGDNMLSWTVTWTSPAGPPNTTITCYAAGNVTNNNGDNDGDLVVTSQTSGSLSGGGDPLEVEIVIFTDVLCNGGNTGSATASATGGTVPYSYAWSNGGNTETINNLAEGTYTVTVTDNDGTTVTASVTISEPSAIVLQTPTITNVSCFGGANGSIQASATGGVAPYDYSWSNGSSGAFINGLTAGSYTVTVTDDNNCTKVATYQVTQPADLVITLVNLSDESCFGEDDGAITIMISGGVTPYFAEWSNGFIGTTITGLTPDTYSVTVTDNNDCTKTASYTINTGGIVNVTLQQIQHVTCNGGNDGAITVSASGGEAPYTYLWSNGGSGPTISSLAAGNYLVTASDNNGCEVVKLYAITQPGPITVTITPSGQNLCAGDNLVDLTAVATGENPPFTGLWSNGVVGLTNNDLGAGTYSITVTDGAGCTASSSFTVTAPPLLTVSVLTTDETSAGANDGTAEATASGGTPGYTYLWSNGSTTDSIGGLAPGVYSVTISDGNGCTATASGQVDAFGCILDIDLGPDVTICEGDTVILSLPAGFASYLWSTGATTSEIQVTQGEYCVTVTDANGCNDVDCIIITESVFPVITCPVVNESTPGANDGAIACDSISGSIQYLWSNGSTAPSISGLAPGTYCVTMTNGDGCTS
;
A
#
# COMPACT_ATOMS: atom_id res chain seq x y z
N MET A 1 -1.86 -16.64 30.65
CA MET A 1 -1.87 -17.20 32.02
C MET A 1 -2.47 -18.60 31.99
N MET A 2 -1.72 -19.65 32.29
CA MET A 2 -2.25 -20.91 32.84
C MET A 2 -1.12 -21.69 33.54
N SER A 3 -1.46 -22.80 34.21
CA SER A 3 -0.72 -23.28 35.39
C SER A 3 0.40 -24.30 35.11
N ARG A 4 1.34 -24.38 36.08
CA ARG A 4 2.26 -25.49 36.39
C ARG A 4 3.41 -25.80 35.43
N ILE A 5 4.60 -25.34 35.82
CA ILE A 5 5.84 -26.11 35.73
C ILE A 5 6.29 -26.45 37.16
N TYR A 6 6.75 -27.68 37.37
CA TYR A 6 7.48 -28.13 38.55
C TYR A 6 8.82 -28.68 38.06
N LEU A 7 9.91 -28.40 38.80
CA LEU A 7 11.06 -29.28 39.10
C LEU A 7 12.36 -28.48 39.17
N LEU A 8 12.88 -28.27 40.37
CA LEU A 8 14.29 -27.91 40.58
C LEU A 8 14.68 -28.11 42.05
N LEU A 9 15.43 -29.18 42.35
CA LEU A 9 16.64 -29.13 43.20
C LEU A 9 17.38 -30.47 43.20
N LEU A 10 18.71 -30.39 43.36
CA LEU A 10 19.63 -31.50 43.58
C LEU A 10 20.47 -31.15 44.82
N CYS A 11 20.51 -32.01 45.84
CA CYS A 11 21.71 -32.30 46.63
C CYS A 11 21.47 -33.31 47.78
N LEU A 12 22.34 -34.32 47.84
CA LEU A 12 23.01 -34.90 49.03
C LEU A 12 22.28 -35.00 50.39
N VAL A 13 22.20 -36.23 50.93
CA VAL A 13 22.78 -36.64 52.25
C VAL A 13 22.84 -38.18 52.32
N SER A 14 23.62 -38.73 53.26
CA SER A 14 23.94 -40.18 53.38
C SER A 14 23.45 -40.82 54.71
N MET A 15 23.54 -42.15 54.78
CA MET A 15 23.53 -43.03 55.97
C MET A 15 22.25 -43.25 56.80
N THR A 16 21.71 -44.48 56.66
CA THR A 16 21.32 -45.47 57.71
C THR A 16 21.07 -45.06 59.18
N VAL A 17 20.00 -45.62 59.78
CA VAL A 17 20.03 -46.36 61.07
C VAL A 17 18.80 -47.29 61.23
N LEU A 18 18.87 -48.28 62.13
CA LEU A 18 17.93 -49.40 62.34
C LEU A 18 16.75 -49.11 63.32
N VAL A 19 15.89 -50.14 63.51
CA VAL A 19 14.94 -50.51 64.61
C VAL A 19 13.54 -50.81 64.02
N SER A 20 12.86 -51.95 64.24
CA SER A 20 13.12 -53.27 64.89
C SER A 20 12.02 -54.28 64.42
N TYR A 21 11.69 -55.48 64.95
CA TYR A 21 12.01 -56.22 66.19
C TYR A 21 11.75 -57.76 66.03
N ASP A 22 12.73 -58.59 66.43
CA ASP A 22 12.70 -59.90 67.16
C ASP A 22 11.66 -61.03 66.85
N ASP A 23 12.18 -62.26 66.66
CA ASP A 23 11.77 -63.47 67.41
C ASP A 23 12.81 -64.61 67.26
N ASN A 24 13.20 -65.23 68.36
CA ASN A 24 14.20 -66.33 68.51
C ASN A 24 13.46 -67.52 69.22
N PRO A 25 14.04 -68.63 69.75
CA PRO A 25 15.39 -69.26 69.71
C PRO A 25 15.26 -70.76 69.22
N PRO A 26 16.04 -71.82 69.61
CA PRO A 26 17.21 -71.95 70.49
C PRO A 26 18.39 -72.85 70.01
N ASP A 27 19.36 -73.05 70.91
CA ASP A 27 20.60 -73.83 70.78
C ASP A 27 20.47 -75.29 70.29
N GLY A 28 21.52 -75.80 69.63
CA GLY A 28 21.62 -77.21 69.21
C GLY A 28 23.01 -77.70 68.81
N LYS A 29 23.92 -77.97 69.77
CA LYS A 29 25.19 -78.68 69.52
C LYS A 29 25.05 -80.20 69.72
N THR A 30 24.57 -80.91 68.70
CA THR A 30 24.64 -82.38 68.55
C THR A 30 24.42 -82.74 67.06
N GLY A 31 24.91 -83.85 66.51
CA GLY A 31 25.70 -84.95 67.09
C GLY A 31 26.41 -85.78 66.01
N ALA A 32 26.96 -86.93 66.39
CA ALA A 32 27.70 -87.84 65.51
C ALA A 32 26.76 -88.60 64.52
N PRO A 33 27.27 -89.12 63.37
CA PRO A 33 26.43 -89.63 62.29
C PRO A 33 25.86 -91.02 62.58
N ASN A 34 24.72 -91.33 61.96
CA ASN A 34 24.27 -92.70 61.68
C ASN A 34 23.43 -92.72 60.39
N GLU A 35 23.74 -93.69 59.52
CA GLU A 35 22.95 -94.18 58.38
C GLU A 35 22.71 -93.22 57.19
N GLY A 36 22.86 -93.71 55.95
CA GLY A 36 22.30 -93.08 54.75
C GLY A 36 23.17 -92.98 53.47
N LEU A 37 24.50 -92.96 53.54
CA LEU A 37 25.36 -92.58 52.40
C LEU A 37 26.38 -93.64 51.93
N CYS A 38 25.88 -94.68 51.27
CA CYS A 38 26.57 -95.33 50.14
C CYS A 38 25.54 -96.10 49.29
N THR A 39 25.24 -95.62 48.09
CA THR A 39 24.33 -96.32 47.15
C THR A 39 25.07 -97.26 46.19
N ASP A 40 26.32 -96.95 45.84
CA ASP A 40 27.23 -97.88 45.16
C ASP A 40 28.60 -97.93 45.86
N CYS A 41 28.88 -99.07 46.49
CA CYS A 41 30.10 -99.32 47.25
C CYS A 41 30.89 -100.46 46.56
N HIS A 42 31.66 -100.12 45.53
CA HIS A 42 32.46 -101.11 44.78
C HIS A 42 33.59 -101.69 45.65
N SER A 43 33.66 -103.03 45.70
CA SER A 43 34.80 -103.75 46.30
C SER A 43 35.75 -104.24 45.22
N LEU A 44 37.02 -103.87 45.33
CA LEU A 44 38.12 -104.40 44.52
C LEU A 44 38.87 -105.43 45.35
N ASP A 45 38.93 -106.68 44.87
CA ASP A 45 39.68 -107.75 45.53
C ASP A 45 41.13 -107.79 45.00
N GLY A 46 42.09 -107.68 45.91
CA GLY A 46 43.48 -107.35 45.60
C GLY A 46 44.32 -108.55 45.18
N GLY A 47 44.39 -108.83 43.87
CA GLY A 47 45.32 -109.80 43.30
C GLY A 47 46.80 -109.48 43.62
N THR A 48 47.63 -110.52 43.74
CA THR A 48 48.98 -110.42 44.31
C THR A 48 50.07 -109.95 43.33
N GLN A 49 50.13 -108.64 43.05
CA GLN A 49 51.34 -107.95 42.58
C GLN A 49 51.25 -106.41 42.78
N ASP A 50 52.37 -105.71 42.58
CA ASP A 50 52.44 -104.25 42.69
C ASP A 50 51.55 -103.55 41.63
N GLY A 51 50.99 -102.39 41.98
CA GLY A 51 50.12 -101.62 41.10
C GLY A 51 50.05 -100.14 41.46
N SER A 52 49.61 -99.34 40.49
CA SER A 52 49.35 -97.90 40.64
C SER A 52 47.90 -97.60 40.32
N ILE A 53 47.19 -96.90 41.21
CA ILE A 53 45.85 -96.38 40.93
C ILE A 53 45.99 -94.91 40.55
N VAL A 54 45.54 -94.57 39.34
CA VAL A 54 45.41 -93.19 38.87
C VAL A 54 43.97 -92.75 39.07
N VAL A 55 43.77 -91.53 39.59
CA VAL A 55 42.47 -90.88 39.72
C VAL A 55 42.53 -89.53 39.03
N THR A 56 41.59 -89.30 38.12
CA THR A 56 41.47 -88.11 37.25
C THR A 56 40.01 -87.67 37.20
N GLY A 57 39.76 -86.37 37.04
CA GLY A 57 38.40 -85.80 36.97
C GLY A 57 38.09 -84.82 38.10
N PHE A 58 38.86 -83.73 38.18
CA PHE A 58 38.53 -82.57 39.01
C PHE A 58 38.17 -81.38 38.11
N PRO A 59 37.18 -80.54 38.48
CA PRO A 59 36.76 -79.40 37.67
C PRO A 59 37.88 -78.34 37.54
N THR A 60 37.81 -77.56 36.46
CA THR A 60 38.85 -76.60 36.03
C THR A 60 39.01 -75.36 36.92
N VAL A 61 38.21 -75.20 37.97
CA VAL A 61 38.27 -74.06 38.90
C VAL A 61 38.34 -74.56 40.34
N ILE A 62 39.37 -74.14 41.07
CA ILE A 62 39.57 -74.45 42.50
C ILE A 62 39.46 -73.15 43.30
N GLU A 63 38.43 -73.06 44.14
CA GLU A 63 38.23 -71.95 45.07
C GLU A 63 39.38 -71.87 46.11
N PRO A 64 39.96 -70.68 46.41
CA PRO A 64 41.21 -70.56 47.19
C PRO A 64 41.19 -70.96 48.68
N SER A 65 40.14 -71.64 49.15
CA SER A 65 39.95 -71.98 50.57
C SER A 65 39.39 -73.39 50.84
N THR A 66 39.15 -74.21 49.81
CA THR A 66 38.52 -75.53 49.96
C THR A 66 39.55 -76.59 50.39
N ALA A 67 39.35 -77.20 51.57
CA ALA A 67 40.19 -78.29 52.05
C ALA A 67 39.67 -79.65 51.54
N TYR A 68 40.54 -80.44 50.91
CA TYR A 68 40.23 -81.78 50.40
C TYR A 68 40.74 -82.85 51.37
N PHE A 69 39.91 -83.85 51.67
CA PHE A 69 40.23 -84.93 52.61
C PHE A 69 40.41 -86.26 51.88
N LEU A 70 41.59 -86.89 52.02
CA LEU A 70 41.85 -88.24 51.54
C LEU A 70 41.94 -89.19 52.74
N THR A 71 40.95 -90.06 52.91
CA THR A 71 40.92 -91.05 53.99
C THR A 71 41.32 -92.43 53.47
N ILE A 72 42.30 -93.07 54.11
CA ILE A 72 42.74 -94.44 53.78
C ILE A 72 42.52 -95.30 55.03
N THR A 73 41.62 -96.27 54.96
CA THR A 73 41.27 -97.14 56.10
C THR A 73 41.69 -98.58 55.87
N ASN A 74 42.71 -99.02 56.61
CA ASN A 74 42.97 -100.45 56.79
C ASN A 74 41.89 -101.03 57.72
N SER A 75 41.12 -102.00 57.23
CA SER A 75 39.95 -102.57 57.91
C SER A 75 40.22 -103.94 58.55
N ASN A 76 41.50 -104.31 58.77
CA ASN A 76 41.87 -105.54 59.46
C ASN A 76 41.44 -105.52 60.95
N PRO A 77 40.56 -106.46 61.42
CA PRO A 77 40.10 -106.48 62.81
C PRO A 77 41.16 -106.93 63.83
N ASN A 78 42.26 -107.53 63.38
CA ASN A 78 43.34 -108.03 64.24
C ASN A 78 44.55 -107.09 64.17
N GLY A 79 45.08 -106.70 65.33
CA GLY A 79 45.90 -105.50 65.47
C GLY A 79 47.31 -105.56 64.86
N VAL A 80 47.81 -104.36 64.55
CA VAL A 80 49.21 -104.03 64.16
C VAL A 80 49.66 -104.61 62.82
N ALA A 81 49.17 -104.00 61.74
CA ALA A 81 49.91 -103.91 60.48
C ALA A 81 50.65 -102.57 60.44
N ASP A 82 51.96 -102.59 60.21
CA ASP A 82 52.76 -101.37 60.03
C ASP A 82 52.58 -100.83 58.60
N MET A 83 52.15 -99.57 58.46
CA MET A 83 51.87 -98.92 57.17
C MET A 83 53.06 -98.09 56.64
N GLY A 84 54.28 -98.41 57.08
CA GLY A 84 55.52 -97.83 56.56
C GLY A 84 55.82 -98.22 55.11
N GLY A 85 55.25 -97.50 54.13
CA GLY A 85 55.55 -97.71 52.71
C GLY A 85 54.77 -96.87 51.68
N PHE A 86 53.69 -96.18 52.07
CA PHE A 86 52.86 -95.43 51.11
C PHE A 86 53.50 -94.10 50.65
N GLN A 87 53.50 -93.88 49.34
CA GLN A 87 53.91 -92.64 48.66
C GLN A 87 52.76 -92.18 47.75
N VAL A 88 52.08 -91.09 48.11
CA VAL A 88 51.10 -90.44 47.23
C VAL A 88 51.85 -89.40 46.40
N THR A 89 51.77 -89.47 45.07
CA THR A 89 52.40 -88.50 44.17
C THR A 89 51.32 -87.72 43.43
N ILE A 90 51.43 -86.39 43.47
CA ILE A 90 50.55 -85.48 42.73
C ILE A 90 51.28 -85.08 41.44
N LEU A 91 50.60 -85.24 40.31
CA LEU A 91 51.12 -84.86 39.00
C LEU A 91 50.34 -83.65 38.48
N ASN A 92 50.99 -82.85 37.62
CA ASN A 92 50.27 -81.91 36.78
C ASN A 92 49.81 -82.60 35.47
N SER A 93 49.01 -81.87 34.69
CA SER A 93 48.59 -82.18 33.31
C SER A 93 49.66 -82.84 32.41
N ASN A 94 50.93 -82.48 32.58
CA ASN A 94 52.06 -82.97 31.78
C ASN A 94 52.71 -84.23 32.39
N ASN A 95 52.04 -84.92 33.32
CA ASN A 95 52.55 -86.03 34.14
C ASN A 95 53.86 -85.73 34.89
N ALA A 96 54.21 -84.45 35.09
CA ALA A 96 55.38 -84.06 35.87
C ALA A 96 55.02 -83.98 37.36
N LYS A 97 55.95 -84.42 38.22
CA LYS A 97 55.75 -84.48 39.68
C LYS A 97 55.61 -83.07 40.29
N ALA A 98 54.37 -82.70 40.62
CA ALA A 98 54.03 -81.46 41.31
C ALA A 98 54.23 -81.56 42.83
N GLY A 99 54.14 -82.78 43.41
CA GLY A 99 54.43 -83.00 44.83
C GLY A 99 54.37 -84.48 45.23
N SER A 100 54.71 -84.78 46.49
CA SER A 100 54.43 -86.09 47.09
C SER A 100 54.31 -86.03 48.60
N MET A 101 53.48 -86.92 49.15
CA MET A 101 53.34 -87.17 50.58
C MET A 101 53.95 -88.54 50.93
N SER A 102 54.71 -88.59 52.02
CA SER A 102 55.33 -89.81 52.55
C SER A 102 55.42 -89.74 54.07
N ALA A 103 54.99 -90.79 54.77
CA ALA A 103 55.15 -90.91 56.22
C ALA A 103 56.58 -91.36 56.60
N PRO A 104 57.05 -91.13 57.85
CA PRO A 104 56.38 -90.47 58.98
C PRO A 104 57.04 -89.15 59.42
N GLY A 105 56.24 -88.14 59.77
CA GLY A 105 56.77 -86.85 60.25
C GLY A 105 55.71 -85.88 60.76
N MET A 106 55.35 -86.01 62.04
CA MET A 106 54.61 -85.04 62.90
C MET A 106 53.71 -83.99 62.21
N ASN A 107 52.39 -84.23 62.23
CA ASN A 107 51.45 -83.28 62.88
C ASN A 107 50.09 -83.94 63.16
N SER A 108 49.42 -83.47 64.22
CA SER A 108 48.05 -83.81 64.66
C SER A 108 47.62 -85.29 64.65
N ALA A 109 47.54 -85.91 65.83
CA ALA A 109 46.81 -87.15 66.08
C ALA A 109 45.97 -87.01 67.37
N LEU A 110 44.70 -87.45 67.33
CA LEU A 110 43.70 -87.68 68.41
C LEU A 110 42.32 -87.75 67.73
N GLN A 111 41.36 -88.64 68.03
CA GLN A 111 41.29 -89.76 68.98
C GLN A 111 40.87 -91.06 68.26
N SER A 112 41.23 -92.21 68.84
CA SER A 112 40.91 -93.54 68.31
C SER A 112 39.58 -94.09 68.83
N SER A 113 38.67 -94.44 67.93
CA SER A 113 37.60 -95.42 68.17
C SER A 113 37.33 -96.20 66.87
N GLY A 114 37.35 -97.54 66.93
CA GLY A 114 37.08 -98.40 65.76
C GLY A 114 38.22 -98.54 64.74
N GLY A 115 39.49 -98.45 65.14
CA GLY A 115 40.65 -98.89 64.34
C GLY A 115 41.07 -98.02 63.14
N ARG A 116 40.29 -97.01 62.76
CA ARG A 116 40.59 -96.11 61.63
C ARG A 116 41.65 -95.06 61.97
N GLN A 117 42.50 -94.74 61.01
CA GLN A 117 43.41 -93.58 61.03
C GLN A 117 42.96 -92.57 59.97
N TYR A 118 43.38 -91.30 60.13
CA TYR A 118 43.01 -90.20 59.25
C TYR A 118 44.24 -89.33 58.97
N TRP A 119 44.35 -88.80 57.75
CA TRP A 119 45.35 -87.81 57.38
C TRP A 119 44.67 -86.59 56.74
N GLU A 120 45.09 -85.40 57.15
CA GLU A 120 44.63 -84.13 56.60
C GLU A 120 45.83 -83.44 55.93
N HIS A 121 45.66 -82.98 54.69
CA HIS A 121 46.64 -82.14 54.02
C HIS A 121 45.99 -80.80 53.65
N ARG A 122 46.62 -79.70 54.09
CA ARG A 122 46.24 -78.34 53.68
C ARG A 122 47.30 -77.83 52.71
N PRO A 123 46.99 -77.69 51.41
CA PRO A 123 47.91 -77.09 50.45
C PRO A 123 48.19 -75.63 50.83
N ALA A 124 49.44 -75.33 51.16
CA ALA A 124 49.88 -74.02 51.62
C ALA A 124 50.81 -73.34 50.60
N LEU A 125 50.41 -73.32 49.32
CA LEU A 125 51.05 -72.54 48.24
C LEU A 125 50.09 -72.42 47.04
N VAL A 126 50.13 -71.28 46.36
CA VAL A 126 49.30 -70.97 45.18
C VAL A 126 50.03 -71.40 43.92
N TYR A 127 49.33 -72.10 43.01
CA TYR A 127 49.80 -72.39 41.65
C TYR A 127 48.91 -71.66 40.64
N PRO A 128 49.48 -70.98 39.63
CA PRO A 128 48.71 -70.22 38.65
C PRO A 128 48.18 -71.09 37.51
N GLY A 129 46.98 -70.77 37.03
CA GLY A 129 46.52 -70.93 35.63
C GLY A 129 46.51 -72.34 35.01
N ASP A 130 45.30 -72.77 34.62
CA ASP A 130 45.05 -73.62 33.45
C ASP A 130 45.85 -74.93 33.34
N ASN A 131 45.75 -75.81 34.34
CA ASN A 131 46.17 -77.20 34.22
C ASN A 131 45.28 -78.15 35.04
N MET A 132 44.70 -79.18 34.41
CA MET A 132 44.06 -80.28 35.14
C MET A 132 45.10 -81.04 35.98
N LEU A 133 44.70 -81.50 37.17
CA LEU A 133 45.57 -82.21 38.11
C LEU A 133 45.15 -83.68 38.23
N SER A 134 46.11 -84.59 38.06
CA SER A 134 45.94 -86.03 38.23
C SER A 134 46.62 -86.51 39.51
N TRP A 135 45.98 -87.47 40.18
CA TRP A 135 46.48 -88.04 41.43
C TRP A 135 46.91 -89.48 41.17
N THR A 136 48.12 -89.87 41.59
CA THR A 136 48.60 -91.24 41.45
C THR A 136 48.99 -91.81 42.81
N VAL A 137 48.29 -92.86 43.22
CA VAL A 137 48.58 -93.61 44.44
C VAL A 137 49.41 -94.83 44.07
N THR A 138 50.67 -94.82 44.49
CA THR A 138 51.62 -95.94 44.37
C THR A 138 51.93 -96.49 45.75
N TRP A 139 51.81 -97.81 45.92
CA TRP A 139 52.39 -98.52 47.04
C TRP A 139 53.53 -99.41 46.55
N THR A 140 54.52 -99.63 47.42
CA THR A 140 55.52 -100.69 47.24
C THR A 140 55.69 -101.35 48.60
N SER A 141 55.31 -102.62 48.74
CA SER A 141 55.42 -103.35 50.01
C SER A 141 56.16 -104.67 49.82
N PRO A 142 57.28 -104.93 50.54
CA PRO A 142 57.98 -106.22 50.49
C PRO A 142 57.15 -107.41 51.02
N ALA A 143 56.02 -107.16 51.69
CA ALA A 143 55.09 -108.20 52.14
C ALA A 143 53.65 -107.65 52.12
N GLY A 144 52.73 -108.36 51.47
CA GLY A 144 51.33 -107.92 51.33
C GLY A 144 50.45 -108.26 52.54
N PRO A 145 49.77 -107.29 53.16
CA PRO A 145 48.61 -107.55 54.01
C PRO A 145 47.35 -107.73 53.12
N PRO A 146 46.55 -108.81 53.29
CA PRO A 146 45.30 -108.96 52.56
C PRO A 146 44.24 -107.96 53.04
N ASN A 147 43.25 -107.68 52.16
CA ASN A 147 42.05 -106.89 52.41
C ASN A 147 42.30 -105.42 52.82
N THR A 148 42.81 -104.61 51.90
CA THR A 148 42.82 -103.13 52.03
C THR A 148 41.74 -102.52 51.13
N THR A 149 40.73 -101.88 51.73
CA THR A 149 39.69 -101.13 50.99
C THR A 149 40.03 -99.65 50.98
N ILE A 150 40.11 -99.05 49.79
CA ILE A 150 40.28 -97.60 49.60
C ILE A 150 38.91 -97.00 49.25
N THR A 151 38.54 -95.88 49.87
CA THR A 151 37.25 -95.22 49.61
C THR A 151 37.44 -93.70 49.68
N CYS A 152 37.15 -93.01 48.58
CA CYS A 152 37.32 -91.56 48.45
C CYS A 152 35.96 -90.87 48.54
N TYR A 153 35.88 -89.73 49.22
CA TYR A 153 34.70 -88.88 49.30
C TYR A 153 35.11 -87.41 49.23
N ALA A 154 34.42 -86.61 48.40
CA ALA A 154 34.58 -85.16 48.37
C ALA A 154 33.54 -84.49 49.30
N ALA A 155 33.98 -83.99 50.45
CA ALA A 155 33.12 -83.31 51.42
C ALA A 155 32.84 -81.84 51.03
N GLY A 156 32.17 -81.64 49.90
CA GLY A 156 31.77 -80.31 49.42
C GLY A 156 30.56 -79.75 50.18
N ASN A 157 30.80 -78.84 51.12
CA ASN A 157 29.72 -78.14 51.84
C ASN A 157 29.23 -76.95 51.00
N VAL A 158 28.47 -77.24 49.93
CA VAL A 158 28.01 -76.24 48.94
C VAL A 158 26.58 -75.78 49.28
N THR A 159 26.39 -74.47 49.48
CA THR A 159 25.06 -73.84 49.54
C THR A 159 24.86 -72.92 48.34
N ASN A 160 24.27 -73.45 47.26
CA ASN A 160 23.73 -72.69 46.15
C ASN A 160 22.23 -72.99 45.97
N ASN A 161 21.42 -71.94 45.80
CA ASN A 161 20.01 -72.10 45.45
C ASN A 161 19.88 -72.41 43.96
N ASN A 162 19.75 -73.70 43.64
CA ASN A 162 18.77 -74.30 42.72
C ASN A 162 19.18 -75.77 42.55
N GLY A 163 18.29 -76.70 42.92
CA GLY A 163 18.60 -78.12 42.94
C GLY A 163 18.57 -78.76 41.55
N ASP A 164 19.27 -79.90 41.47
CA ASP A 164 19.45 -80.75 40.28
C ASP A 164 20.37 -80.17 39.18
N ASN A 165 21.21 -80.94 38.48
CA ASN A 165 21.46 -82.40 38.55
C ASN A 165 22.95 -82.74 38.83
N ASP A 166 23.22 -84.03 38.88
CA ASP A 166 24.50 -84.67 39.22
C ASP A 166 25.58 -84.54 38.14
N GLY A 167 26.80 -84.17 38.57
CA GLY A 167 28.02 -84.36 37.79
C GLY A 167 28.53 -85.79 37.99
N ASP A 168 28.12 -86.71 37.12
CA ASP A 168 28.50 -88.13 37.22
C ASP A 168 30.03 -88.32 37.14
N LEU A 169 30.57 -89.09 38.09
CA LEU A 169 32.00 -89.30 38.25
C LEU A 169 32.42 -90.59 37.53
N VAL A 170 32.59 -90.49 36.22
CA VAL A 170 32.98 -91.62 35.37
C VAL A 170 34.40 -92.12 35.72
N VAL A 171 34.49 -93.22 36.45
CA VAL A 171 35.76 -93.89 36.80
C VAL A 171 36.14 -94.89 35.71
N THR A 172 36.89 -94.45 34.70
CA THR A 172 37.52 -95.36 33.73
C THR A 172 38.81 -95.97 34.28
N SER A 173 38.90 -97.30 34.33
CA SER A 173 40.11 -98.03 34.70
C SER A 173 40.82 -98.63 33.48
N GLN A 174 41.89 -97.98 33.01
CA GLN A 174 42.77 -98.57 32.00
C GLN A 174 43.69 -99.62 32.65
N THR A 175 43.32 -100.90 32.49
CA THR A 175 44.22 -102.03 32.77
C THR A 175 45.14 -102.24 31.58
N SER A 176 46.38 -101.74 31.66
CA SER A 176 47.41 -101.91 30.62
C SER A 176 47.94 -103.35 30.57
N GLY A 177 47.12 -104.27 30.07
CA GLY A 177 47.41 -105.70 29.94
C GLY A 177 47.41 -106.16 28.49
N SER A 178 48.59 -106.44 27.93
CA SER A 178 48.76 -106.91 26.55
C SER A 178 47.96 -108.20 26.27
N LEU A 179 46.94 -108.10 25.40
CA LEU A 179 46.28 -109.27 24.83
C LEU A 179 47.11 -109.82 23.67
N SER A 180 47.63 -111.04 23.84
CA SER A 180 48.27 -111.77 22.75
C SER A 180 47.22 -112.26 21.74
N GLY A 181 47.00 -111.51 20.66
CA GLY A 181 46.24 -111.97 19.48
C GLY A 181 44.90 -111.28 19.22
N GLY A 182 44.64 -110.10 19.79
CA GLY A 182 43.59 -109.18 19.36
C GLY A 182 44.15 -107.77 19.32
N GLY A 183 43.79 -106.98 18.30
CA GLY A 183 44.17 -105.56 18.24
C GLY A 183 43.41 -104.73 19.28
N ASP A 184 43.95 -103.56 19.62
CA ASP A 184 43.23 -102.56 20.41
C ASP A 184 41.90 -102.21 19.70
N PRO A 185 40.81 -101.94 20.43
CA PRO A 185 39.53 -101.58 19.81
C PRO A 185 39.67 -100.32 18.95
N LEU A 186 38.95 -100.25 17.83
CA LEU A 186 38.86 -99.02 17.05
C LEU A 186 38.17 -97.93 17.88
N GLU A 187 38.81 -96.77 17.99
CA GLU A 187 38.27 -95.56 18.63
C GLU A 187 38.38 -94.39 17.65
N VAL A 188 37.45 -93.43 17.76
CA VAL A 188 37.46 -92.20 16.96
C VAL A 188 36.98 -91.01 17.80
N GLU A 189 37.69 -89.88 17.68
CA GLU A 189 37.38 -88.62 18.34
C GLU A 189 37.48 -87.44 17.36
N ILE A 190 36.68 -86.40 17.55
CA ILE A 190 36.79 -85.15 16.79
C ILE A 190 37.84 -84.26 17.44
N VAL A 191 39.07 -84.29 16.90
CA VAL A 191 40.25 -83.65 17.50
C VAL A 191 40.38 -82.16 17.18
N ILE A 192 39.80 -81.69 16.06
CA ILE A 192 39.77 -80.28 15.66
C ILE A 192 38.45 -80.00 14.96
N PHE A 193 37.77 -78.93 15.35
CA PHE A 193 36.65 -78.36 14.59
C PHE A 193 36.66 -76.83 14.62
N THR A 194 35.91 -76.20 13.72
CA THR A 194 35.66 -74.76 13.70
C THR A 194 34.19 -74.48 13.36
N ASP A 195 33.59 -73.53 14.07
CA ASP A 195 32.22 -73.08 13.85
C ASP A 195 32.08 -72.23 12.57
N VAL A 196 30.84 -71.94 12.18
CA VAL A 196 30.56 -71.01 11.08
C VAL A 196 30.79 -69.58 11.54
N LEU A 197 31.53 -68.78 10.76
CA LEU A 197 31.87 -67.39 11.10
C LEU A 197 30.67 -66.43 10.96
N CYS A 198 29.78 -66.69 9.99
CA CYS A 198 28.61 -65.85 9.71
C CYS A 198 27.32 -66.66 9.67
N ASN A 199 26.23 -66.06 10.16
CA ASN A 199 24.88 -66.63 10.06
C ASN A 199 24.50 -66.98 8.60
N GLY A 200 24.00 -68.19 8.36
CA GLY A 200 23.71 -68.72 7.04
C GLY A 200 24.95 -69.02 6.19
N GLY A 201 26.13 -69.17 6.83
CA GLY A 201 27.42 -69.37 6.19
C GLY A 201 27.83 -70.84 6.02
N ASN A 202 28.99 -71.04 5.38
CA ASN A 202 29.57 -72.35 5.08
C ASN A 202 31.08 -72.35 5.35
N THR A 203 31.53 -71.90 6.52
CA THR A 203 32.97 -71.79 6.85
C THR A 203 33.46 -72.82 7.87
N GLY A 204 32.57 -73.63 8.45
CA GLY A 204 32.96 -74.59 9.48
C GLY A 204 33.81 -75.74 8.94
N SER A 205 34.49 -76.43 9.85
CA SER A 205 35.31 -77.61 9.54
C SER A 205 35.28 -78.62 10.69
N ALA A 206 35.52 -79.90 10.40
CA ALA A 206 35.71 -80.95 11.41
C ALA A 206 36.78 -81.95 10.95
N THR A 207 37.63 -82.41 11.88
CA THR A 207 38.67 -83.42 11.65
C THR A 207 38.55 -84.53 12.70
N ALA A 208 38.47 -85.78 12.26
CA ALA A 208 38.31 -86.95 13.11
C ALA A 208 39.59 -87.79 13.16
N SER A 209 40.21 -87.92 14.33
CA SER A 209 41.33 -88.84 14.53
C SER A 209 40.81 -90.24 14.84
N ALA A 210 41.47 -91.27 14.32
CA ALA A 210 41.15 -92.67 14.57
C ALA A 210 42.36 -93.43 15.11
N THR A 211 42.14 -94.28 16.11
CA THR A 211 43.17 -95.06 16.82
C THR A 211 42.69 -96.48 17.11
N GLY A 212 43.63 -97.41 17.31
CA GLY A 212 43.30 -98.84 17.44
C GLY A 212 42.81 -99.46 16.12
N GLY A 213 42.20 -100.63 16.17
CA GLY A 213 41.74 -101.38 14.99
C GLY A 213 42.87 -101.76 14.02
N THR A 214 42.49 -102.03 12.76
CA THR A 214 43.38 -102.46 11.68
C THR A 214 43.48 -101.40 10.58
N VAL A 215 44.70 -100.94 10.30
CA VAL A 215 44.96 -99.96 9.22
C VAL A 215 44.90 -100.61 7.82
N PRO A 216 44.45 -99.89 6.77
CA PRO A 216 44.02 -98.49 6.76
C PRO A 216 42.58 -98.27 7.23
N TYR A 217 42.31 -97.09 7.79
CA TYR A 217 40.96 -96.63 8.09
C TYR A 217 40.28 -96.02 6.86
N SER A 218 38.95 -96.01 6.85
CA SER A 218 38.12 -95.27 5.90
C SER A 218 37.07 -94.44 6.65
N TYR A 219 36.79 -93.24 6.14
CA TYR A 219 35.91 -92.26 6.77
C TYR A 219 34.63 -92.11 5.94
N ALA A 220 33.48 -92.03 6.61
CA ALA A 220 32.19 -91.76 5.98
C ALA A 220 31.37 -90.81 6.86
N TRP A 221 31.30 -89.54 6.45
CA TRP A 221 30.57 -88.49 7.17
C TRP A 221 29.10 -88.41 6.74
N SER A 222 28.23 -87.93 7.62
CA SER A 222 26.79 -87.75 7.38
C SER A 222 26.46 -86.80 6.21
N ASN A 223 27.41 -85.93 5.82
CA ASN A 223 27.30 -85.06 4.64
C ASN A 223 27.84 -85.68 3.33
N GLY A 224 28.29 -86.94 3.36
CA GLY A 224 28.90 -87.64 2.22
C GLY A 224 30.41 -87.41 2.04
N GLY A 225 31.06 -86.66 2.94
CA GLY A 225 32.52 -86.55 2.98
C GLY A 225 33.19 -87.88 3.31
N ASN A 226 34.37 -88.14 2.72
CA ASN A 226 35.08 -89.43 2.83
C ASN A 226 36.55 -89.30 3.23
N THR A 227 36.91 -88.16 3.83
CA THR A 227 38.25 -87.80 4.30
C THR A 227 38.26 -87.56 5.81
N GLU A 228 39.45 -87.63 6.42
CA GLU A 228 39.69 -87.36 7.85
C GLU A 228 39.16 -85.98 8.28
N THR A 229 39.44 -84.96 7.46
CA THR A 229 38.85 -83.61 7.57
C THR A 229 37.73 -83.41 6.56
N ILE A 230 36.64 -82.76 6.99
CA ILE A 230 35.61 -82.14 6.14
C ILE A 230 35.58 -80.62 6.36
N ASN A 231 35.31 -79.86 5.29
CA ASN A 231 35.40 -78.40 5.24
C ASN A 231 34.17 -77.79 4.56
N ASN A 232 33.97 -76.48 4.73
CA ASN A 232 32.86 -75.68 4.20
C ASN A 232 31.49 -76.06 4.79
N LEU A 233 31.49 -76.39 6.08
CA LEU A 233 30.31 -76.83 6.82
C LEU A 233 29.41 -75.63 7.17
N ALA A 234 28.09 -75.83 7.07
CA ALA A 234 27.08 -74.97 7.67
C ALA A 234 26.74 -75.47 9.09
N GLU A 235 25.91 -74.73 9.82
CA GLU A 235 25.34 -75.17 11.11
C GLU A 235 24.76 -76.59 11.01
N GLY A 236 25.05 -77.43 12.00
CA GLY A 236 24.47 -78.76 12.13
C GLY A 236 25.39 -79.79 12.79
N THR A 237 24.83 -80.96 13.11
CA THR A 237 25.58 -82.09 13.66
C THR A 237 26.11 -82.98 12.55
N TYR A 238 27.43 -83.12 12.48
CA TYR A 238 28.13 -83.98 11.54
C TYR A 238 28.63 -85.22 12.29
N THR A 239 28.19 -86.41 11.85
CA THR A 239 28.61 -87.69 12.39
C THR A 239 29.56 -88.35 11.41
N VAL A 240 30.73 -88.76 11.87
CA VAL A 240 31.65 -89.62 11.11
C VAL A 240 31.41 -91.07 11.52
N THR A 241 31.37 -91.96 10.53
CA THR A 241 31.62 -93.39 10.74
C THR A 241 33.03 -93.67 10.25
N VAL A 242 33.89 -94.19 11.13
CA VAL A 242 35.20 -94.72 10.75
C VAL A 242 35.10 -96.23 10.68
N THR A 243 35.59 -96.81 9.58
CA THR A 243 35.66 -98.25 9.35
C THR A 243 37.11 -98.68 9.20
N ASP A 244 37.54 -99.67 9.97
CA ASP A 244 38.87 -100.27 9.86
C ASP A 244 38.96 -101.34 8.74
N ASN A 245 40.16 -101.82 8.45
CA ASN A 245 40.39 -102.79 7.35
C ASN A 245 39.61 -104.11 7.53
N ASP A 246 39.42 -104.55 8.78
CA ASP A 246 38.71 -105.78 9.12
C ASP A 246 37.17 -105.59 9.16
N GLY A 247 36.69 -104.36 8.95
CA GLY A 247 35.27 -104.01 8.81
C GLY A 247 34.57 -103.56 10.10
N THR A 248 35.33 -103.28 11.17
CA THR A 248 34.85 -102.74 12.44
C THR A 248 34.49 -101.27 12.26
N THR A 249 33.29 -100.85 12.71
CA THR A 249 32.81 -99.47 12.58
C THR A 249 32.60 -98.80 13.93
N VAL A 250 33.13 -97.59 14.12
CA VAL A 250 32.84 -96.73 15.29
C VAL A 250 32.50 -95.31 14.82
N THR A 251 31.67 -94.61 15.58
CA THR A 251 31.14 -93.29 15.21
C THR A 251 31.46 -92.22 16.24
N ALA A 252 31.87 -91.05 15.77
CA ALA A 252 31.95 -89.82 16.56
C ALA A 252 31.08 -88.73 15.92
N SER A 253 30.69 -87.71 16.68
CA SER A 253 29.93 -86.57 16.15
C SER A 253 30.39 -85.24 16.74
N VAL A 254 30.18 -84.17 15.97
CA VAL A 254 30.38 -82.79 16.39
C VAL A 254 29.23 -81.94 15.88
N THR A 255 28.78 -80.97 16.70
CA THR A 255 27.85 -79.94 16.26
C THR A 255 28.63 -78.68 15.93
N ILE A 256 28.55 -78.28 14.66
CA ILE A 256 29.04 -76.98 14.18
C ILE A 256 27.92 -75.98 14.41
N SER A 257 28.21 -74.90 15.12
CA SER A 257 27.26 -73.80 15.39
C SER A 257 27.48 -72.61 14.46
N GLU A 258 26.55 -71.66 14.46
CA GLU A 258 26.72 -70.35 13.81
C GLU A 258 26.27 -69.21 14.74
N PRO A 259 26.82 -67.99 14.61
CA PRO A 259 26.31 -66.83 15.34
C PRO A 259 24.92 -66.45 14.83
N SER A 260 24.11 -65.84 15.71
CA SER A 260 22.84 -65.21 15.33
C SER A 260 23.02 -64.16 14.23
N ALA A 261 22.03 -63.96 13.36
CA ALA A 261 22.08 -62.94 12.31
C ALA A 261 22.23 -61.51 12.86
N ILE A 262 23.01 -60.66 12.18
CA ILE A 262 23.03 -59.21 12.45
C ILE A 262 21.64 -58.62 12.13
N VAL A 263 21.02 -58.04 13.17
CA VAL A 263 19.77 -57.29 13.13
C VAL A 263 20.08 -55.81 13.39
N LEU A 264 19.66 -54.96 12.46
CA LEU A 264 19.70 -53.50 12.62
C LEU A 264 18.40 -53.04 13.27
N GLN A 265 18.52 -52.31 14.37
CA GLN A 265 17.40 -51.82 15.15
C GLN A 265 16.78 -50.57 14.50
N THR A 266 15.59 -50.18 14.97
CA THR A 266 14.97 -48.90 14.58
C THR A 266 15.87 -47.74 14.99
N PRO A 267 16.34 -46.89 14.06
CA PRO A 267 17.24 -45.78 14.38
C PRO A 267 16.50 -44.65 15.10
N THR A 268 17.24 -43.82 15.83
CA THR A 268 16.76 -42.48 16.19
C THR A 268 17.21 -41.50 15.11
N ILE A 269 16.27 -40.81 14.47
CA ILE A 269 16.54 -39.85 13.38
C ILE A 269 16.05 -38.47 13.80
N THR A 270 16.93 -37.48 13.66
CA THR A 270 16.59 -36.05 13.73
C THR A 270 16.58 -35.52 12.31
N ASN A 271 15.43 -35.04 11.85
CA ASN A 271 15.28 -34.40 10.54
C ASN A 271 15.83 -32.96 10.57
N VAL A 272 16.12 -32.41 9.40
CA VAL A 272 16.62 -31.03 9.27
C VAL A 272 15.51 -30.04 9.61
N SER A 273 15.81 -29.01 10.39
CA SER A 273 14.82 -28.02 10.84
C SER A 273 14.38 -27.05 9.73
N CYS A 274 15.28 -26.65 8.85
CA CYS A 274 15.03 -25.70 7.75
C CYS A 274 15.35 -26.32 6.38
N PHE A 275 14.65 -25.88 5.33
CA PHE A 275 14.98 -26.26 3.96
C PHE A 275 16.43 -25.90 3.61
N GLY A 276 17.22 -26.88 3.15
CA GLY A 276 18.63 -26.69 2.81
C GLY A 276 19.58 -26.64 4.02
N GLY A 277 19.08 -26.83 5.24
CA GLY A 277 19.92 -26.94 6.44
C GLY A 277 20.72 -28.25 6.51
N ALA A 278 21.66 -28.29 7.46
CA ALA A 278 22.55 -29.43 7.70
C ALA A 278 22.59 -29.84 9.19
N ASN A 279 21.46 -29.75 9.91
CA ASN A 279 21.37 -30.06 11.33
C ASN A 279 20.72 -31.42 11.66
N GLY A 280 20.51 -32.28 10.65
CA GLY A 280 20.01 -33.63 10.86
C GLY A 280 21.04 -34.56 11.50
N SER A 281 20.58 -35.67 12.06
CA SER A 281 21.43 -36.74 12.63
C SER A 281 20.74 -38.10 12.64
N ILE A 282 21.53 -39.18 12.61
CA ILE A 282 21.06 -40.55 12.75
C ILE A 282 21.89 -41.26 13.82
N GLN A 283 21.20 -41.91 14.76
CA GLN A 283 21.76 -42.94 15.64
C GLN A 283 21.26 -44.30 15.15
N ALA A 284 22.17 -45.11 14.63
CA ALA A 284 21.94 -46.53 14.34
C ALA A 284 22.34 -47.40 15.54
N SER A 285 21.87 -48.65 15.57
CA SER A 285 22.35 -49.69 16.50
C SER A 285 22.11 -51.09 15.93
N ALA A 286 22.94 -52.05 16.35
CA ALA A 286 22.96 -53.42 15.84
C ALA A 286 23.00 -54.44 16.99
N THR A 287 22.47 -55.63 16.73
CA THR A 287 22.42 -56.77 17.66
C THR A 287 22.50 -58.08 16.90
N GLY A 288 23.22 -59.07 17.41
CA GLY A 288 23.53 -60.30 16.67
C GLY A 288 24.71 -60.11 15.73
N GLY A 289 25.28 -61.21 15.23
CA GLY A 289 26.67 -61.28 14.80
C GLY A 289 27.64 -61.41 15.99
N VAL A 290 28.93 -61.21 15.73
CA VAL A 290 30.00 -61.24 16.74
C VAL A 290 30.54 -59.83 16.97
N ALA A 291 30.20 -59.22 18.11
CA ALA A 291 30.67 -57.88 18.46
C ALA A 291 32.20 -57.83 18.70
N PRO A 292 32.91 -56.73 18.40
CA PRO A 292 32.44 -55.38 18.07
C PRO A 292 31.74 -55.23 16.71
N TYR A 293 31.12 -54.07 16.48
CA TYR A 293 30.52 -53.71 15.18
C TYR A 293 31.12 -52.42 14.63
N ASP A 294 31.61 -52.46 13.40
CA ASP A 294 32.02 -51.29 12.64
C ASP A 294 30.88 -50.77 11.76
N TYR A 295 30.64 -49.46 11.82
CA TYR A 295 29.57 -48.78 11.07
C TYR A 295 30.20 -47.88 10.00
N SER A 296 29.99 -48.20 8.72
CA SER A 296 30.46 -47.43 7.58
C SER A 296 29.29 -46.85 6.79
N TRP A 297 29.28 -45.52 6.59
CA TRP A 297 28.17 -44.81 5.95
C TRP A 297 28.50 -44.38 4.52
N SER A 298 27.46 -44.32 3.68
CA SER A 298 27.49 -43.88 2.28
C SER A 298 28.00 -42.45 2.05
N ASN A 299 28.01 -41.59 3.08
CA ASN A 299 28.62 -40.26 3.05
C ASN A 299 30.11 -40.25 3.47
N GLY A 300 30.71 -41.42 3.73
CA GLY A 300 32.09 -41.57 4.22
C GLY A 300 32.26 -41.40 5.74
N SER A 301 31.18 -41.20 6.51
CA SER A 301 31.25 -41.18 7.97
C SER A 301 31.40 -42.59 8.57
N SER A 302 31.97 -42.66 9.77
CA SER A 302 32.17 -43.89 10.55
C SER A 302 31.53 -43.80 11.94
N GLY A 303 31.05 -44.93 12.46
CA GLY A 303 30.48 -45.04 13.80
C GLY A 303 28.94 -44.99 13.85
N ALA A 304 28.38 -45.39 14.98
CA ALA A 304 26.93 -45.61 15.13
C ALA A 304 26.09 -44.31 15.14
N PHE A 305 26.71 -43.17 15.46
CA PHE A 305 26.08 -41.84 15.46
C PHE A 305 26.72 -40.95 14.41
N ILE A 306 25.89 -40.34 13.55
CA ILE A 306 26.31 -39.34 12.56
C ILE A 306 25.41 -38.10 12.65
N ASN A 307 25.99 -36.92 12.51
CA ASN A 307 25.30 -35.62 12.56
C ASN A 307 25.86 -34.66 11.48
N GLY A 308 25.33 -33.43 11.43
CA GLY A 308 25.69 -32.47 10.38
C GLY A 308 25.02 -32.80 9.04
N LEU A 309 23.91 -33.57 9.07
CA LEU A 309 23.31 -34.15 7.88
C LEU A 309 22.34 -33.17 7.21
N THR A 310 22.44 -33.06 5.89
CA THR A 310 21.39 -32.48 5.05
C THR A 310 20.28 -33.50 4.83
N ALA A 311 19.10 -33.06 4.35
CA ALA A 311 18.08 -33.99 3.89
C ALA A 311 18.61 -34.89 2.77
N GLY A 312 18.25 -36.17 2.78
CA GLY A 312 18.79 -37.17 1.88
C GLY A 312 18.73 -38.60 2.42
N SER A 313 19.25 -39.52 1.61
CA SER A 313 19.26 -40.95 1.89
C SER A 313 20.63 -41.39 2.37
N TYR A 314 20.69 -42.03 3.54
CA TYR A 314 21.92 -42.46 4.18
C TYR A 314 21.90 -43.98 4.37
N THR A 315 22.66 -44.68 3.53
CA THR A 315 22.93 -46.11 3.66
C THR A 315 24.05 -46.34 4.68
N VAL A 316 23.86 -47.27 5.61
CA VAL A 316 24.88 -47.80 6.53
C VAL A 316 25.16 -49.25 6.20
N THR A 317 26.44 -49.61 6.16
CA THR A 317 26.92 -50.98 6.23
C THR A 317 27.48 -51.19 7.63
N VAL A 318 26.92 -52.14 8.36
CA VAL A 318 27.44 -52.59 9.65
C VAL A 318 28.16 -53.91 9.44
N THR A 319 29.38 -54.00 9.92
CA THR A 319 30.25 -55.18 9.82
C THR A 319 30.56 -55.66 11.24
N ASP A 320 30.57 -56.96 11.47
CA ASP A 320 30.96 -57.54 12.76
C ASP A 320 32.42 -58.06 12.74
N ASP A 321 32.93 -58.53 13.88
CA ASP A 321 34.34 -58.95 14.06
C ASP A 321 34.74 -60.12 13.12
N ASN A 322 33.75 -60.92 12.69
CA ASN A 322 33.92 -62.01 11.72
C ASN A 322 33.81 -61.55 10.25
N ASN A 323 33.74 -60.24 9.99
CA ASN A 323 33.52 -59.60 8.69
C ASN A 323 32.13 -59.87 8.08
N CYS A 324 31.14 -60.26 8.88
CA CYS A 324 29.77 -60.46 8.42
C CYS A 324 29.07 -59.10 8.28
N THR A 325 28.40 -58.83 7.15
CA THR A 325 27.85 -57.49 6.85
C THR A 325 26.32 -57.44 6.83
N LYS A 326 25.74 -56.36 7.37
CA LYS A 326 24.33 -55.99 7.22
C LYS A 326 24.20 -54.57 6.69
N VAL A 327 23.25 -54.34 5.77
CA VAL A 327 23.00 -53.02 5.18
C VAL A 327 21.59 -52.55 5.49
N ALA A 328 21.44 -51.28 5.86
CA ALA A 328 20.16 -50.58 5.91
C ALA A 328 20.30 -49.19 5.26
N THR A 329 19.17 -48.59 4.89
CA THR A 329 19.13 -47.21 4.37
C THR A 329 18.05 -46.43 5.09
N TYR A 330 18.43 -45.26 5.59
CA TYR A 330 17.56 -44.35 6.33
C TYR A 330 17.35 -43.05 5.54
N GLN A 331 16.29 -42.31 5.86
CA GLN A 331 15.97 -41.02 5.23
C GLN A 331 15.99 -39.92 6.29
N VAL A 332 16.71 -38.84 6.00
CA VAL A 332 16.62 -37.56 6.72
C VAL A 332 15.77 -36.63 5.85
N THR A 333 14.68 -36.09 6.40
CA THR A 333 13.80 -35.16 5.68
C THR A 333 14.06 -33.69 6.08
N GLN A 334 13.41 -32.77 5.38
CA GLN A 334 13.35 -31.33 5.69
C GLN A 334 11.97 -30.78 5.32
N PRO A 335 11.54 -29.63 5.86
CA PRO A 335 10.38 -28.88 5.36
C PRO A 335 10.55 -28.44 3.89
N ALA A 336 9.45 -27.99 3.28
CA ALA A 336 9.53 -27.25 2.02
C ALA A 336 10.18 -25.87 2.22
N ASP A 337 10.75 -25.27 1.16
CA ASP A 337 11.31 -23.92 1.24
C ASP A 337 10.23 -22.90 1.63
N LEU A 338 10.59 -21.94 2.48
CA LEU A 338 9.70 -20.86 2.91
C LEU A 338 9.59 -19.83 1.79
N VAL A 339 8.39 -19.65 1.23
CA VAL A 339 8.13 -18.82 0.05
C VAL A 339 7.16 -17.68 0.41
N ILE A 340 7.57 -16.46 0.07
CA ILE A 340 6.75 -15.25 0.15
C ILE A 340 6.31 -14.89 -1.27
N THR A 341 4.99 -14.80 -1.48
CA THR A 341 4.39 -14.46 -2.78
C THR A 341 3.63 -13.15 -2.65
N LEU A 342 3.84 -12.21 -3.58
CA LEU A 342 3.05 -10.98 -3.66
C LEU A 342 1.65 -11.31 -4.21
N VAL A 343 0.60 -10.86 -3.52
CA VAL A 343 -0.81 -11.07 -3.92
C VAL A 343 -1.40 -9.78 -4.48
N ASN A 344 -1.14 -8.65 -3.82
CA ASN A 344 -1.55 -7.33 -4.26
C ASN A 344 -0.48 -6.30 -3.89
N LEU A 345 -0.26 -5.34 -4.78
CA LEU A 345 0.44 -4.09 -4.51
C LEU A 345 -0.37 -2.99 -5.18
N SER A 346 -0.74 -1.97 -4.42
CA SER A 346 -1.26 -0.72 -4.94
C SER A 346 -0.36 0.41 -4.45
N ASP A 347 0.21 1.14 -5.40
CA ASP A 347 0.93 2.38 -5.15
C ASP A 347 -0.01 3.45 -4.57
N GLU A 348 0.56 4.56 -4.09
CA GLU A 348 -0.20 5.74 -3.68
C GLU A 348 -1.08 6.26 -4.86
N SER A 349 -2.36 6.51 -4.62
CA SER A 349 -3.30 6.90 -5.70
C SER A 349 -3.02 8.32 -6.22
N CYS A 350 -2.76 9.25 -5.29
CA CYS A 350 -2.48 10.66 -5.52
C CYS A 350 -1.40 11.15 -4.54
N PHE A 351 -0.50 12.01 -5.01
CA PHE A 351 0.63 12.52 -4.21
C PHE A 351 0.18 13.14 -2.86
N GLY A 352 0.54 12.49 -1.75
CA GLY A 352 0.26 12.93 -0.38
C GLY A 352 -0.99 12.34 0.28
N GLU A 353 -1.65 11.34 -0.33
CA GLU A 353 -2.79 10.63 0.28
C GLU A 353 -2.36 9.46 1.20
N ASP A 354 -1.09 9.02 1.12
CA ASP A 354 -0.52 7.94 1.95
C ASP A 354 -1.35 6.62 1.93
N ASP A 355 -2.09 6.33 0.85
CA ASP A 355 -3.08 5.24 0.79
C ASP A 355 -2.55 3.90 0.26
N GLY A 356 -1.26 3.81 -0.05
CA GLY A 356 -0.61 2.62 -0.61
C GLY A 356 -0.81 1.35 0.22
N ALA A 357 -0.72 0.18 -0.42
CA ALA A 357 -0.95 -1.11 0.24
C ALA A 357 -0.20 -2.29 -0.38
N ILE A 358 0.20 -3.24 0.46
CA ILE A 358 0.87 -4.49 0.07
C ILE A 358 0.20 -5.67 0.78
N THR A 359 -0.14 -6.72 0.03
CA THR A 359 -0.61 -8.01 0.57
C THR A 359 0.26 -9.15 0.04
N ILE A 360 0.72 -10.00 0.96
CA ILE A 360 1.52 -11.20 0.67
C ILE A 360 0.78 -12.48 1.04
N MET A 361 1.25 -13.60 0.50
CA MET A 361 0.91 -14.97 0.91
C MET A 361 2.18 -15.72 1.26
N ILE A 362 2.12 -16.55 2.30
CA ILE A 362 3.26 -17.33 2.80
C ILE A 362 2.94 -18.83 2.63
N SER A 363 3.90 -19.60 2.13
CA SER A 363 3.78 -21.05 1.97
C SER A 363 5.12 -21.76 2.18
N GLY A 364 5.09 -23.06 2.45
CA GLY A 364 6.28 -23.82 2.85
C GLY A 364 6.73 -23.54 4.29
N GLY A 365 7.93 -23.97 4.66
CA GLY A 365 8.38 -23.95 6.07
C GLY A 365 7.50 -24.80 7.00
N VAL A 366 7.44 -24.41 8.28
CA VAL A 366 6.63 -25.05 9.33
C VAL A 366 5.73 -24.02 10.02
N THR A 367 4.41 -24.23 9.97
CA THR A 367 3.41 -23.33 10.59
C THR A 367 3.42 -23.38 12.12
N PRO A 368 3.02 -22.29 12.82
CA PRO A 368 2.60 -20.98 12.30
C PRO A 368 3.76 -20.14 11.73
N TYR A 369 3.41 -19.11 10.97
CA TYR A 369 4.35 -18.10 10.48
C TYR A 369 4.19 -16.80 11.27
N PHE A 370 5.30 -16.09 11.46
CA PHE A 370 5.35 -14.72 11.97
C PHE A 370 5.91 -13.82 10.85
N ALA A 371 5.20 -12.75 10.50
CA ALA A 371 5.58 -11.85 9.42
C ALA A 371 5.66 -10.41 9.94
N GLU A 372 6.87 -9.85 9.96
CA GLU A 372 7.17 -8.52 10.50
C GLU A 372 7.73 -7.62 9.39
N TRP A 373 7.18 -6.42 9.28
CA TRP A 373 7.54 -5.43 8.26
C TRP A 373 8.51 -4.36 8.82
N SER A 374 9.26 -3.70 7.94
CA SER A 374 10.22 -2.64 8.30
C SER A 374 9.60 -1.44 9.03
N ASN A 375 8.28 -1.24 8.93
CA ASN A 375 7.51 -0.25 9.69
C ASN A 375 7.01 -0.76 11.07
N GLY A 376 7.40 -1.97 11.48
CA GLY A 376 6.99 -2.61 12.74
C GLY A 376 5.59 -3.25 12.72
N PHE A 377 4.91 -3.31 11.57
CA PHE A 377 3.63 -4.01 11.46
C PHE A 377 3.82 -5.54 11.45
N ILE A 378 2.90 -6.27 12.08
CA ILE A 378 2.90 -7.73 12.14
C ILE A 378 1.67 -8.27 11.39
N GLY A 379 1.89 -8.96 10.27
CA GLY A 379 0.82 -9.58 9.47
C GLY A 379 1.12 -9.65 7.96
N THR A 380 0.17 -10.21 7.19
CA THR A 380 0.32 -10.44 5.74
C THR A 380 -0.22 -9.32 4.85
N THR A 381 -0.85 -8.30 5.42
CA THR A 381 -1.38 -7.13 4.70
C THR A 381 -1.02 -5.87 5.46
N ILE A 382 -0.46 -4.89 4.75
CA ILE A 382 -0.22 -3.53 5.22
C ILE A 382 -0.90 -2.53 4.26
N THR A 383 -1.42 -1.44 4.81
CA THR A 383 -2.26 -0.43 4.15
C THR A 383 -2.04 0.92 4.82
N GLY A 384 -2.20 2.02 4.09
CA GLY A 384 -1.89 3.34 4.62
C GLY A 384 -0.38 3.59 4.58
N LEU A 385 0.21 3.42 3.39
CA LEU A 385 1.64 3.45 3.16
C LEU A 385 2.04 4.69 2.35
N THR A 386 3.03 5.40 2.89
CA THR A 386 3.80 6.42 2.19
C THR A 386 4.64 5.79 1.06
N PRO A 387 5.13 6.58 0.08
CA PRO A 387 6.07 6.10 -0.92
C PRO A 387 7.46 5.74 -0.34
N ASP A 388 7.69 4.45 -0.08
CA ASP A 388 8.95 3.90 0.44
C ASP A 388 9.13 2.41 0.05
N THR A 389 10.30 1.83 0.31
CA THR A 389 10.58 0.39 0.16
C THR A 389 10.33 -0.37 1.47
N TYR A 390 9.20 -1.08 1.54
CA TYR A 390 8.84 -1.92 2.67
C TYR A 390 9.43 -3.33 2.53
N SER A 391 10.25 -3.74 3.49
CA SER A 391 10.76 -5.11 3.58
C SER A 391 10.01 -5.91 4.64
N VAL A 392 9.63 -7.14 4.32
CA VAL A 392 9.06 -8.12 5.26
C VAL A 392 10.08 -9.20 5.58
N THR A 393 10.21 -9.52 6.87
CA THR A 393 10.87 -10.74 7.36
C THR A 393 9.79 -11.71 7.79
N VAL A 394 9.79 -12.91 7.23
CA VAL A 394 8.91 -14.00 7.60
C VAL A 394 9.74 -15.08 8.29
N THR A 395 9.33 -15.44 9.51
CA THR A 395 9.91 -16.49 10.33
C THR A 395 8.90 -17.61 10.49
N ASP A 396 9.32 -18.87 10.41
CA ASP A 396 8.48 -20.05 10.67
C ASP A 396 8.67 -20.61 12.10
N ASN A 397 7.92 -21.64 12.48
CA ASN A 397 7.97 -22.23 13.83
C ASN A 397 9.30 -22.96 14.14
N ASN A 398 10.22 -23.09 13.19
CA ASN A 398 11.55 -23.67 13.36
C ASN A 398 12.66 -22.58 13.36
N ASP A 399 12.28 -21.30 13.54
CA ASP A 399 13.14 -20.11 13.42
C ASP A 399 13.76 -19.92 12.02
N CYS A 400 13.22 -20.59 10.99
CA CYS A 400 13.69 -20.45 9.62
C CYS A 400 13.15 -19.15 9.02
N THR A 401 14.03 -18.32 8.45
CA THR A 401 13.69 -16.97 7.96
C THR A 401 13.74 -16.83 6.45
N LYS A 402 12.86 -16.00 5.90
CA LYS A 402 12.85 -15.52 4.50
C LYS A 402 12.56 -14.02 4.49
N THR A 403 13.18 -13.28 3.58
CA THR A 403 12.93 -11.84 3.41
C THR A 403 12.45 -11.52 2.00
N ALA A 404 11.55 -10.55 1.89
CA ALA A 404 11.15 -9.94 0.62
C ALA A 404 11.03 -8.42 0.78
N SER A 405 11.09 -7.68 -0.33
CA SER A 405 10.98 -6.21 -0.33
C SER A 405 10.15 -5.73 -1.51
N TYR A 406 9.27 -4.78 -1.24
CA TYR A 406 8.36 -4.18 -2.22
C TYR A 406 8.43 -2.66 -2.08
N THR A 407 8.27 -1.92 -3.18
CA THR A 407 8.30 -0.44 -3.15
C THR A 407 6.93 0.08 -3.48
N ILE A 408 6.43 1.02 -2.67
CA ILE A 408 5.29 1.87 -3.00
C ILE A 408 5.85 3.07 -3.75
N ASN A 409 5.41 3.25 -4.99
CA ASN A 409 5.70 4.44 -5.78
C ASN A 409 4.79 5.59 -5.33
N THR A 410 5.21 6.83 -5.58
CA THR A 410 4.39 8.01 -5.31
C THR A 410 3.32 8.20 -6.39
N GLY A 411 2.16 8.68 -5.96
CA GLY A 411 1.00 8.91 -6.79
C GLY A 411 1.21 10.06 -7.79
N GLY A 412 0.25 10.15 -8.72
CA GLY A 412 0.29 11.15 -9.77
C GLY A 412 0.20 12.59 -9.23
N ILE A 413 1.02 13.50 -9.77
CA ILE A 413 0.89 14.94 -9.54
C ILE A 413 0.25 15.59 -10.77
N VAL A 414 -0.96 16.13 -10.61
CA VAL A 414 -1.65 16.91 -11.65
C VAL A 414 -1.09 18.33 -11.71
N ASN A 415 -0.70 18.76 -12.90
CA ASN A 415 -0.08 20.06 -13.16
C ASN A 415 -0.89 20.85 -14.18
N VAL A 416 -1.63 21.85 -13.70
CA VAL A 416 -2.37 22.81 -14.53
C VAL A 416 -1.46 23.95 -14.98
N THR A 417 -1.27 24.05 -16.29
CA THR A 417 -0.49 25.10 -16.96
C THR A 417 -1.42 26.06 -17.70
N LEU A 418 -1.17 27.37 -17.59
CA LEU A 418 -1.87 28.38 -18.39
C LEU A 418 -1.33 28.39 -19.82
N GLN A 419 -2.21 28.24 -20.82
CA GLN A 419 -1.84 28.30 -22.23
C GLN A 419 -2.12 29.69 -22.82
N GLN A 420 -3.28 30.27 -22.51
CA GLN A 420 -3.67 31.61 -22.97
C GLN A 420 -4.61 32.26 -21.96
N ILE A 421 -4.49 33.58 -21.80
CA ILE A 421 -5.46 34.42 -21.13
C ILE A 421 -5.76 35.65 -22.00
N GLN A 422 -7.03 36.00 -22.12
CA GLN A 422 -7.53 37.21 -22.77
C GLN A 422 -8.26 38.03 -21.70
N HIS A 423 -7.79 39.25 -21.47
CA HIS A 423 -8.47 40.21 -20.61
C HIS A 423 -9.65 40.88 -21.34
N VAL A 424 -10.56 41.49 -20.59
CA VAL A 424 -11.74 42.16 -21.17
C VAL A 424 -11.31 43.42 -21.91
N THR A 425 -11.81 43.62 -23.13
CA THR A 425 -11.42 44.74 -23.99
C THR A 425 -11.95 46.09 -23.48
N CYS A 426 -13.17 46.12 -22.94
CA CYS A 426 -13.85 47.34 -22.47
C CYS A 426 -14.24 47.27 -20.99
N ASN A 427 -14.24 48.42 -20.30
CA ASN A 427 -14.73 48.49 -18.91
C ASN A 427 -16.21 48.06 -18.82
N GLY A 428 -16.51 47.05 -18.00
CA GLY A 428 -17.83 46.44 -17.89
C GLY A 428 -18.16 45.40 -18.97
N GLY A 429 -17.23 45.10 -19.88
CA GLY A 429 -17.38 44.06 -20.90
C GLY A 429 -17.28 42.63 -20.37
N ASN A 430 -17.50 41.67 -21.25
CA ASN A 430 -17.52 40.24 -20.95
C ASN A 430 -16.88 39.37 -22.04
N ASP A 431 -15.86 39.87 -22.75
CA ASP A 431 -15.18 39.17 -23.84
C ASP A 431 -13.90 38.42 -23.43
N GLY A 432 -13.59 38.38 -22.13
CA GLY A 432 -12.41 37.68 -21.60
C GLY A 432 -12.47 36.16 -21.78
N ALA A 433 -11.31 35.51 -21.75
CA ALA A 433 -11.19 34.05 -21.88
C ALA A 433 -9.94 33.49 -21.18
N ILE A 434 -9.98 32.22 -20.79
CA ILE A 434 -8.85 31.49 -20.20
C ILE A 434 -8.78 30.11 -20.85
N THR A 435 -7.60 29.70 -21.30
CA THR A 435 -7.30 28.33 -21.75
C THR A 435 -6.13 27.76 -20.95
N VAL A 436 -6.31 26.55 -20.42
CA VAL A 436 -5.33 25.81 -19.62
C VAL A 436 -5.11 24.40 -20.15
N SER A 437 -4.10 23.71 -19.63
CA SER A 437 -3.88 22.28 -19.87
C SER A 437 -3.42 21.60 -18.58
N ALA A 438 -4.08 20.50 -18.20
CA ALA A 438 -3.59 19.56 -17.20
C ALA A 438 -2.52 18.61 -17.81
N SER A 439 -1.63 18.10 -16.96
CA SER A 439 -0.52 17.21 -17.32
C SER A 439 0.04 16.53 -16.06
N GLY A 440 0.63 15.34 -16.17
CA GLY A 440 0.91 14.50 -14.99
C GLY A 440 -0.37 13.97 -14.34
N GLY A 441 -0.28 13.04 -13.40
CA GLY A 441 -1.44 12.20 -13.05
C GLY A 441 -1.83 11.24 -14.19
N GLU A 442 -2.91 10.49 -13.99
CA GLU A 442 -3.40 9.50 -14.97
C GLU A 442 -4.54 10.08 -15.83
N ALA A 443 -4.38 10.05 -17.15
CA ALA A 443 -5.37 10.60 -18.08
C ALA A 443 -6.62 9.69 -18.21
N PRO A 444 -7.82 10.22 -18.53
CA PRO A 444 -8.14 11.59 -18.95
C PRO A 444 -8.29 12.61 -17.81
N TYR A 445 -8.12 13.89 -18.18
CA TYR A 445 -8.34 15.03 -17.27
C TYR A 445 -9.74 15.62 -17.40
N THR A 446 -10.32 15.97 -16.26
CA THR A 446 -11.54 16.78 -16.14
C THR A 446 -11.18 18.19 -15.66
N TYR A 447 -12.07 19.14 -15.90
CA TYR A 447 -11.90 20.54 -15.48
C TYR A 447 -13.25 21.09 -15.02
N LEU A 448 -13.29 21.68 -13.84
CA LEU A 448 -14.44 22.38 -13.28
C LEU A 448 -14.02 23.81 -12.89
N TRP A 449 -14.71 24.80 -13.45
CA TRP A 449 -14.45 26.22 -13.18
C TRP A 449 -15.44 26.81 -12.19
N SER A 450 -15.03 27.83 -11.44
CA SER A 450 -15.88 28.48 -10.42
C SER A 450 -17.10 29.23 -10.96
N ASN A 451 -17.21 29.40 -12.29
CA ASN A 451 -18.40 29.89 -12.97
C ASN A 451 -19.33 28.75 -13.46
N GLY A 452 -19.05 27.50 -13.12
CA GLY A 452 -19.75 26.31 -13.62
C GLY A 452 -19.32 25.84 -15.01
N GLY A 453 -18.33 26.49 -15.63
CA GLY A 453 -17.74 26.05 -16.89
C GLY A 453 -17.00 24.71 -16.77
N SER A 454 -16.91 23.97 -17.87
CA SER A 454 -16.21 22.69 -17.92
C SER A 454 -15.30 22.59 -19.15
N GLY A 455 -14.24 21.77 -19.03
CA GLY A 455 -13.21 21.63 -20.05
C GLY A 455 -12.06 22.66 -19.95
N PRO A 456 -11.04 22.54 -20.82
CA PRO A 456 -9.78 23.29 -20.72
C PRO A 456 -9.88 24.78 -21.07
N THR A 457 -11.00 25.23 -21.65
CA THR A 457 -11.22 26.62 -22.06
C THR A 457 -12.56 27.14 -21.55
N ILE A 458 -12.55 28.33 -20.95
CA ILE A 458 -13.75 29.13 -20.70
C ILE A 458 -13.61 30.51 -21.37
N SER A 459 -14.72 31.05 -21.84
CA SER A 459 -14.81 32.31 -22.59
C SER A 459 -16.06 33.08 -22.19
N SER A 460 -16.26 34.27 -22.76
CA SER A 460 -17.34 35.20 -22.40
C SER A 460 -17.27 35.66 -20.94
N LEU A 461 -16.05 35.91 -20.45
CA LEU A 461 -15.75 36.25 -19.06
C LEU A 461 -15.70 37.76 -18.84
N ALA A 462 -16.25 38.21 -17.72
CA ALA A 462 -16.06 39.56 -17.20
C ALA A 462 -14.77 39.67 -16.38
N ALA A 463 -14.41 40.88 -15.95
CA ALA A 463 -13.31 41.07 -15.01
C ALA A 463 -13.59 40.40 -13.66
N GLY A 464 -12.63 39.63 -13.15
CA GLY A 464 -12.81 38.83 -11.95
C GLY A 464 -11.78 37.71 -11.82
N ASN A 465 -11.87 36.97 -10.72
CA ASN A 465 -11.01 35.82 -10.43
C ASN A 465 -11.73 34.51 -10.72
N TYR A 466 -11.09 33.64 -11.49
CA TYR A 466 -11.61 32.35 -11.91
C TYR A 466 -10.74 31.23 -11.32
N LEU A 467 -11.36 30.36 -10.53
CA LEU A 467 -10.74 29.12 -10.07
C LEU A 467 -11.02 28.02 -11.08
N VAL A 468 -10.01 27.21 -11.37
CA VAL A 468 -10.17 25.90 -12.01
C VAL A 468 -9.68 24.83 -11.05
N THR A 469 -10.53 23.85 -10.78
CA THR A 469 -10.12 22.53 -10.31
C THR A 469 -9.92 21.66 -11.55
N ALA A 470 -8.73 21.11 -11.73
CA ALA A 470 -8.50 20.05 -12.71
C ALA A 470 -8.21 18.75 -11.97
N SER A 471 -8.88 17.67 -12.38
CA SER A 471 -8.87 16.39 -11.68
C SER A 471 -8.62 15.28 -12.69
N ASP A 472 -7.73 14.34 -12.36
CA ASP A 472 -7.35 13.24 -13.24
C ASP A 472 -8.27 12.00 -13.09
N ASN A 473 -7.92 10.89 -13.73
CA ASN A 473 -8.70 9.66 -13.71
C ASN A 473 -8.65 8.92 -12.36
N ASN A 474 -7.62 9.17 -11.53
CA ASN A 474 -7.55 8.65 -10.16
C ASN A 474 -8.36 9.53 -9.18
N GLY A 475 -8.72 10.75 -9.59
CA GLY A 475 -9.41 11.74 -8.76
C GLY A 475 -8.47 12.77 -8.13
N CYS A 476 -7.19 12.81 -8.54
CA CYS A 476 -6.20 13.71 -7.98
C CYS A 476 -6.50 15.15 -8.40
N GLU A 477 -6.91 16.01 -7.46
CA GLU A 477 -7.34 17.38 -7.78
C GLU A 477 -6.23 18.43 -7.59
N VAL A 478 -6.03 19.31 -8.58
CA VAL A 478 -5.21 20.51 -8.42
C VAL A 478 -5.97 21.77 -8.82
N VAL A 479 -5.95 22.73 -7.89
CA VAL A 479 -6.67 23.99 -7.98
C VAL A 479 -5.74 25.13 -8.37
N LYS A 480 -6.14 25.94 -9.37
CA LYS A 480 -5.43 27.18 -9.77
C LYS A 480 -6.39 28.36 -9.83
N LEU A 481 -5.87 29.55 -9.50
CA LEU A 481 -6.55 30.84 -9.56
C LEU A 481 -5.96 31.67 -10.72
N TYR A 482 -6.82 32.19 -11.59
CA TYR A 482 -6.46 33.10 -12.68
C TYR A 482 -7.30 34.39 -12.60
N ALA A 483 -6.71 35.52 -12.94
CA ALA A 483 -7.35 36.83 -12.86
C ALA A 483 -7.57 37.42 -14.26
N ILE A 484 -8.82 37.78 -14.57
CA ILE A 484 -9.20 38.54 -15.75
C ILE A 484 -9.33 40.00 -15.33
N THR A 485 -8.55 40.89 -15.94
CA THR A 485 -8.67 42.34 -15.77
C THR A 485 -9.54 42.98 -16.86
N GLN A 486 -9.86 44.25 -16.67
CA GLN A 486 -10.44 45.17 -17.66
C GLN A 486 -9.72 46.52 -17.53
N PRO A 487 -9.69 47.37 -18.57
CA PRO A 487 -9.18 48.73 -18.45
C PRO A 487 -10.08 49.60 -17.55
N GLY A 488 -9.56 50.72 -17.07
CA GLY A 488 -10.35 51.78 -16.43
C GLY A 488 -11.39 52.40 -17.35
N PRO A 489 -12.46 53.02 -16.79
CA PRO A 489 -13.51 53.64 -17.58
C PRO A 489 -13.02 54.89 -18.30
N ILE A 490 -13.44 55.07 -19.56
CA ILE A 490 -13.20 56.31 -20.31
C ILE A 490 -13.94 57.45 -19.61
N THR A 491 -13.20 58.50 -19.24
CA THR A 491 -13.75 59.71 -18.62
C THR A 491 -13.79 60.83 -19.65
N VAL A 492 -14.97 61.42 -19.88
CA VAL A 492 -15.18 62.49 -20.86
C VAL A 492 -15.67 63.75 -20.15
N THR A 493 -14.85 64.81 -20.17
CA THR A 493 -15.17 66.13 -19.63
C THR A 493 -15.45 67.10 -20.77
N ILE A 494 -16.56 67.85 -20.70
CA ILE A 494 -16.92 68.88 -21.68
C ILE A 494 -16.67 70.26 -21.04
N THR A 495 -15.97 71.13 -21.77
CA THR A 495 -15.69 72.52 -21.37
C THR A 495 -16.33 73.47 -22.38
N PRO A 496 -17.22 74.38 -21.97
CA PRO A 496 -17.76 75.42 -22.83
C PRO A 496 -16.79 76.60 -23.00
N SER A 497 -16.91 77.29 -24.12
CA SER A 497 -16.34 78.61 -24.39
C SER A 497 -17.40 79.51 -25.01
N GLY A 498 -17.40 80.80 -24.68
CA GLY A 498 -18.49 81.72 -25.06
C GLY A 498 -19.74 81.58 -24.18
N GLN A 499 -20.78 82.35 -24.53
CA GLN A 499 -22.09 82.36 -23.87
C GLN A 499 -23.13 82.94 -24.83
N ASN A 500 -24.32 82.34 -24.87
CA ASN A 500 -25.48 82.90 -25.57
C ASN A 500 -26.09 84.02 -24.71
N LEU A 501 -26.13 85.24 -25.25
CA LEU A 501 -26.56 86.46 -24.59
C LEU A 501 -28.02 86.81 -24.91
N CYS A 502 -28.49 86.43 -26.09
CA CYS A 502 -29.87 86.50 -26.55
C CYS A 502 -30.44 85.10 -26.81
N ALA A 503 -31.77 84.98 -26.82
CA ALA A 503 -32.46 83.68 -26.93
C ALA A 503 -32.23 82.92 -28.25
N GLY A 504 -31.81 83.62 -29.31
CA GLY A 504 -31.46 83.05 -30.63
C GLY A 504 -29.97 83.00 -30.93
N ASP A 505 -29.10 83.28 -29.96
CA ASP A 505 -27.65 83.27 -30.15
C ASP A 505 -27.10 81.85 -30.34
N ASN A 506 -26.10 81.74 -31.21
CA ASN A 506 -25.33 80.54 -31.52
C ASN A 506 -23.84 80.82 -31.25
N LEU A 507 -23.48 81.12 -30.00
CA LEU A 507 -22.20 81.71 -29.57
C LEU A 507 -21.42 80.85 -28.55
N VAL A 508 -21.77 79.57 -28.40
CA VAL A 508 -21.09 78.64 -27.50
C VAL A 508 -20.36 77.54 -28.26
N ASP A 509 -19.05 77.41 -28.02
CA ASP A 509 -18.25 76.28 -28.45
C ASP A 509 -18.11 75.26 -27.30
N LEU A 510 -18.24 73.97 -27.59
CA LEU A 510 -18.00 72.88 -26.64
C LEU A 510 -16.75 72.09 -27.05
N THR A 511 -15.76 72.05 -26.16
CA THR A 511 -14.58 71.18 -26.31
C THR A 511 -14.65 70.01 -25.33
N ALA A 512 -14.66 68.79 -25.84
CA ALA A 512 -14.56 67.56 -25.08
C ALA A 512 -13.09 67.13 -24.90
N VAL A 513 -12.74 66.70 -23.70
CA VAL A 513 -11.45 66.06 -23.39
C VAL A 513 -11.75 64.67 -22.83
N ALA A 514 -11.19 63.66 -23.47
CA ALA A 514 -11.35 62.26 -23.08
C ALA A 514 -10.04 61.69 -22.53
N THR A 515 -10.14 60.85 -21.50
CA THR A 515 -9.01 60.14 -20.90
C THR A 515 -9.38 58.67 -20.64
N GLY A 516 -8.43 57.76 -20.86
CA GLY A 516 -8.59 56.31 -20.75
C GLY A 516 -7.31 55.60 -21.19
N GLU A 517 -7.32 54.26 -21.18
CA GLU A 517 -6.10 53.45 -21.41
C GLU A 517 -5.78 53.18 -22.89
N ASN A 518 -6.76 53.27 -23.81
CA ASN A 518 -6.58 52.91 -25.22
C ASN A 518 -6.72 54.13 -26.19
N PRO A 519 -5.79 55.11 -26.19
CA PRO A 519 -5.81 56.16 -27.22
C PRO A 519 -5.56 55.56 -28.63
N PRO A 520 -6.02 56.20 -29.73
CA PRO A 520 -6.66 57.53 -29.80
C PRO A 520 -8.13 57.54 -29.38
N PHE A 521 -8.68 58.74 -29.18
CA PHE A 521 -10.11 58.95 -28.91
C PHE A 521 -10.77 59.71 -30.07
N THR A 522 -11.94 59.26 -30.51
CA THR A 522 -12.76 59.89 -31.57
C THR A 522 -14.15 60.18 -31.03
N GLY A 523 -14.65 61.41 -31.23
CA GLY A 523 -15.99 61.82 -30.78
C GLY A 523 -17.01 61.91 -31.92
N LEU A 524 -18.27 61.65 -31.58
CA LEU A 524 -19.45 61.97 -32.38
C LEU A 524 -20.46 62.68 -31.48
N TRP A 525 -20.88 63.88 -31.87
CA TRP A 525 -21.89 64.67 -31.16
C TRP A 525 -23.31 64.35 -31.64
N SER A 526 -24.32 64.65 -30.81
CA SER A 526 -25.73 64.39 -31.08
C SER A 526 -26.29 65.11 -32.31
N ASN A 527 -25.70 66.24 -32.70
CA ASN A 527 -25.96 66.97 -33.95
C ASN A 527 -25.12 66.46 -35.15
N GLY A 528 -24.57 65.24 -35.06
CA GLY A 528 -23.79 64.60 -36.14
C GLY A 528 -22.36 65.11 -36.32
N VAL A 529 -21.92 66.12 -35.55
CA VAL A 529 -20.55 66.67 -35.67
C VAL A 529 -19.51 65.64 -35.21
N VAL A 530 -18.51 65.38 -36.06
CA VAL A 530 -17.43 64.42 -35.79
C VAL A 530 -16.19 65.15 -35.27
N GLY A 531 -15.66 64.69 -34.14
CA GLY A 531 -14.49 65.26 -33.47
C GLY A 531 -14.72 65.48 -31.98
N LEU A 532 -13.77 66.17 -31.33
CA LEU A 532 -13.85 66.54 -29.91
C LEU A 532 -14.24 68.02 -29.70
N THR A 533 -14.66 68.71 -30.75
CA THR A 533 -15.11 70.11 -30.75
C THR A 533 -16.43 70.23 -31.48
N ASN A 534 -17.35 71.06 -30.98
CA ASN A 534 -18.65 71.34 -31.58
C ASN A 534 -18.95 72.83 -31.34
N ASN A 535 -19.17 73.58 -32.42
CA ASN A 535 -19.03 75.04 -32.42
C ASN A 535 -20.35 75.73 -32.79
N ASP A 536 -20.42 77.04 -32.52
CA ASP A 536 -21.54 77.90 -32.92
C ASP A 536 -22.91 77.38 -32.40
N LEU A 537 -23.00 77.00 -31.12
CA LEU A 537 -24.16 76.30 -30.56
C LEU A 537 -25.17 77.19 -29.83
N GLY A 538 -26.45 76.98 -30.16
CA GLY A 538 -27.60 77.58 -29.52
C GLY A 538 -28.00 76.94 -28.19
N ALA A 539 -29.06 77.45 -27.57
CA ALA A 539 -29.61 76.85 -26.35
C ALA A 539 -30.14 75.43 -26.63
N GLY A 540 -29.63 74.43 -25.92
CA GLY A 540 -29.90 73.03 -26.18
C GLY A 540 -29.05 72.08 -25.34
N THR A 541 -29.34 70.78 -25.38
CA THR A 541 -28.51 69.77 -24.71
C THR A 541 -27.80 68.92 -25.75
N TYR A 542 -26.48 69.03 -25.79
CA TYR A 542 -25.61 68.34 -26.71
C TYR A 542 -24.93 67.19 -25.98
N SER A 543 -25.06 65.97 -26.50
CA SER A 543 -24.28 64.83 -26.02
C SER A 543 -23.16 64.51 -27.00
N ILE A 544 -22.08 63.95 -26.48
CA ILE A 544 -20.99 63.37 -27.25
C ILE A 544 -20.85 61.90 -26.85
N THR A 545 -20.72 61.02 -27.83
CA THR A 545 -20.22 59.66 -27.65
C THR A 545 -18.77 59.63 -28.12
N VAL A 546 -17.86 59.33 -27.19
CA VAL A 546 -16.43 59.13 -27.48
C VAL A 546 -16.15 57.64 -27.57
N THR A 547 -15.47 57.25 -28.65
CA THR A 547 -14.95 55.88 -28.86
C THR A 547 -13.43 55.90 -28.71
N ASP A 548 -12.85 54.89 -28.07
CA ASP A 548 -11.41 54.70 -27.93
C ASP A 548 -10.81 53.80 -29.05
N GLY A 549 -9.48 53.63 -29.04
CA GLY A 549 -8.74 52.83 -30.01
C GLY A 549 -9.00 51.32 -29.92
N ALA A 550 -9.71 50.84 -28.90
CA ALA A 550 -10.18 49.46 -28.77
C ALA A 550 -11.66 49.30 -29.20
N GLY A 551 -12.34 50.40 -29.56
CA GLY A 551 -13.76 50.41 -29.92
C GLY A 551 -14.71 50.63 -28.73
N CYS A 552 -14.20 50.91 -27.55
CA CYS A 552 -15.00 51.09 -26.34
C CYS A 552 -15.60 52.50 -26.30
N THR A 553 -16.90 52.60 -25.97
CA THR A 553 -17.65 53.87 -26.01
C THR A 553 -18.00 54.41 -24.62
N ALA A 554 -17.86 55.72 -24.41
CA ALA A 554 -18.45 56.43 -23.29
C ALA A 554 -19.13 57.72 -23.75
N SER A 555 -20.26 58.07 -23.13
CA SER A 555 -21.05 59.26 -23.48
C SER A 555 -21.08 60.27 -22.34
N SER A 556 -21.11 61.55 -22.69
CA SER A 556 -21.26 62.69 -21.77
C SER A 556 -22.15 63.75 -22.42
N SER A 557 -22.71 64.67 -21.65
CA SER A 557 -23.57 65.74 -22.20
C SER A 557 -23.40 67.07 -21.48
N PHE A 558 -23.70 68.14 -22.20
CA PHE A 558 -23.68 69.51 -21.71
C PHE A 558 -24.92 70.26 -22.20
N THR A 559 -25.57 71.01 -21.31
CA THR A 559 -26.70 71.86 -21.65
C THR A 559 -26.23 73.30 -21.80
N VAL A 560 -26.23 73.78 -23.04
CA VAL A 560 -26.05 75.19 -23.38
C VAL A 560 -27.34 75.93 -23.05
N THR A 561 -27.23 77.08 -22.40
CA THR A 561 -28.38 77.92 -22.01
C THR A 561 -28.27 79.30 -22.65
N ALA A 562 -29.42 79.92 -22.86
CA ALA A 562 -29.58 81.33 -23.21
C ALA A 562 -30.65 81.95 -22.28
N PRO A 563 -30.74 83.29 -22.17
CA PRO A 563 -31.86 83.94 -21.49
C PRO A 563 -33.21 83.62 -22.15
N PRO A 564 -34.35 83.79 -21.45
CA PRO A 564 -35.67 83.68 -22.06
C PRO A 564 -35.84 84.67 -23.22
N LEU A 565 -36.72 84.37 -24.18
CA LEU A 565 -37.06 85.31 -25.24
C LEU A 565 -37.58 86.63 -24.65
N LEU A 566 -37.03 87.76 -25.10
CA LEU A 566 -37.51 89.09 -24.75
C LEU A 566 -38.84 89.35 -25.46
N THR A 567 -39.87 89.69 -24.72
CA THR A 567 -41.17 90.12 -25.24
C THR A 567 -41.56 91.47 -24.68
N VAL A 568 -42.32 92.24 -25.46
CA VAL A 568 -42.73 93.61 -25.14
C VAL A 568 -44.23 93.74 -25.38
N SER A 569 -44.92 94.51 -24.55
CA SER A 569 -46.32 94.89 -24.71
C SER A 569 -46.51 96.34 -24.31
N VAL A 570 -47.23 97.12 -25.13
CA VAL A 570 -47.62 98.49 -24.80
C VAL A 570 -49.07 98.51 -24.32
N LEU A 571 -49.35 99.32 -23.30
CA LEU A 571 -50.70 99.70 -22.87
C LEU A 571 -50.86 101.21 -23.03
N THR A 572 -51.99 101.67 -23.55
CA THR A 572 -52.24 103.09 -23.85
C THR A 572 -53.46 103.65 -23.12
N THR A 573 -53.57 104.97 -23.10
CA THR A 573 -54.77 105.71 -22.71
C THR A 573 -54.97 106.93 -23.62
N ASP A 574 -56.19 107.15 -24.06
CA ASP A 574 -56.57 108.20 -25.02
C ASP A 574 -56.56 109.61 -24.41
N GLU A 575 -56.64 110.66 -25.24
CA GLU A 575 -56.79 112.03 -24.72
C GLU A 575 -58.18 112.26 -24.08
N THR A 576 -58.24 113.09 -23.04
CA THR A 576 -59.44 113.28 -22.21
C THR A 576 -60.39 114.38 -22.71
N SER A 577 -59.93 115.19 -23.67
CA SER A 577 -60.76 116.13 -24.43
C SER A 577 -60.09 116.46 -25.77
N ALA A 578 -60.88 116.83 -26.79
CA ALA A 578 -60.38 116.87 -28.18
C ALA A 578 -59.27 117.92 -28.38
N GLY A 579 -58.07 117.44 -28.75
CA GLY A 579 -56.87 118.27 -28.87
C GLY A 579 -56.28 118.71 -27.53
N ALA A 580 -56.55 118.00 -26.44
CA ALA A 580 -55.84 118.15 -25.17
C ALA A 580 -54.41 117.60 -25.27
N ASN A 581 -54.21 116.54 -26.06
CA ASN A 581 -52.94 115.82 -26.19
C ASN A 581 -52.42 115.36 -24.81
N ASP A 582 -53.29 114.76 -23.99
CA ASP A 582 -52.98 114.28 -22.65
C ASP A 582 -53.01 112.75 -22.52
N GLY A 583 -53.07 112.04 -23.65
CA GLY A 583 -52.95 110.58 -23.70
C GLY A 583 -51.58 110.06 -23.25
N THR A 584 -51.48 108.75 -23.00
CA THR A 584 -50.28 108.08 -22.46
C THR A 584 -50.04 106.71 -23.08
N ALA A 585 -48.80 106.22 -22.97
CA ALA A 585 -48.41 104.85 -23.29
C ALA A 585 -47.38 104.33 -22.27
N GLU A 586 -47.54 103.09 -21.81
CA GLU A 586 -46.69 102.40 -20.84
C GLU A 586 -46.22 101.07 -21.44
N ALA A 587 -44.90 100.83 -21.45
CA ALA A 587 -44.29 99.65 -22.07
C ALA A 587 -43.77 98.66 -21.03
N THR A 588 -44.35 97.45 -21.03
CA THR A 588 -43.91 96.34 -20.18
C THR A 588 -43.00 95.41 -20.96
N ALA A 589 -41.83 95.08 -20.39
CA ALA A 589 -40.90 94.09 -20.91
C ALA A 589 -40.92 92.81 -20.06
N SER A 590 -40.81 91.65 -20.70
CA SER A 590 -40.72 90.35 -20.05
C SER A 590 -39.69 89.45 -20.75
N GLY A 591 -39.09 88.51 -20.02
CA GLY A 591 -37.98 87.71 -20.54
C GLY A 591 -36.71 88.53 -20.80
N GLY A 592 -35.79 88.01 -21.61
CA GLY A 592 -34.46 88.59 -21.80
C GLY A 592 -33.63 88.66 -20.52
N THR A 593 -32.67 89.58 -20.51
CA THR A 593 -31.74 89.85 -19.40
C THR A 593 -32.12 91.14 -18.69
N PRO A 594 -32.40 91.13 -17.37
CA PRO A 594 -32.85 92.32 -16.64
C PRO A 594 -31.88 93.50 -16.73
N GLY A 595 -32.36 94.61 -17.29
CA GLY A 595 -31.58 95.83 -17.53
C GLY A 595 -32.16 96.71 -18.63
N TYR A 596 -33.48 96.70 -18.78
CA TYR A 596 -34.16 97.23 -19.98
C TYR A 596 -33.93 98.72 -20.18
N THR A 597 -33.71 99.09 -21.45
CA THR A 597 -33.62 100.46 -21.93
C THR A 597 -34.65 100.65 -23.04
N TYR A 598 -35.31 101.80 -23.04
CA TYR A 598 -36.46 102.09 -23.91
C TYR A 598 -36.05 103.12 -24.96
N LEU A 599 -36.59 103.01 -26.17
CA LEU A 599 -36.53 104.03 -27.21
C LEU A 599 -37.87 104.10 -27.94
N TRP A 600 -38.65 105.13 -27.63
CA TRP A 600 -39.94 105.40 -28.28
C TRP A 600 -39.76 106.14 -29.61
N SER A 601 -40.76 106.03 -30.50
CA SER A 601 -40.83 106.75 -31.79
C SER A 601 -40.72 108.28 -31.65
N ASN A 602 -41.15 108.83 -30.52
CA ASN A 602 -41.03 110.24 -30.17
C ASN A 602 -39.65 110.64 -29.59
N GLY A 603 -38.72 109.69 -29.45
CA GLY A 603 -37.36 109.88 -28.91
C GLY A 603 -37.24 109.81 -27.39
N SER A 604 -38.31 109.49 -26.64
CA SER A 604 -38.22 109.26 -25.19
C SER A 604 -37.53 107.95 -24.84
N THR A 605 -36.94 107.88 -23.65
CA THR A 605 -36.22 106.70 -23.12
C THR A 605 -36.74 106.22 -21.76
N THR A 606 -37.99 106.55 -21.45
CA THR A 606 -38.71 106.13 -20.23
C THR A 606 -39.56 104.89 -20.49
N ASP A 607 -39.91 104.16 -19.43
CA ASP A 607 -40.89 103.06 -19.45
C ASP A 607 -42.29 103.52 -19.90
N SER A 608 -42.61 104.77 -19.60
CA SER A 608 -43.89 105.42 -19.84
C SER A 608 -43.71 106.79 -20.51
N ILE A 609 -44.62 107.13 -21.42
CA ILE A 609 -44.70 108.42 -22.11
C ILE A 609 -46.11 108.98 -21.97
N GLY A 610 -46.24 110.31 -21.93
CA GLY A 610 -47.51 110.99 -21.70
C GLY A 610 -47.49 112.43 -22.19
N GLY A 611 -48.66 113.03 -22.34
CA GLY A 611 -48.81 114.28 -23.10
C GLY A 611 -48.85 114.00 -24.61
N LEU A 612 -49.47 112.88 -24.99
CA LEU A 612 -49.48 112.37 -26.36
C LEU A 612 -50.69 112.91 -27.13
N ALA A 613 -50.43 113.35 -28.35
CA ALA A 613 -51.46 113.59 -29.36
C ALA A 613 -51.94 112.24 -29.94
N PRO A 614 -53.14 112.17 -30.54
CA PRO A 614 -53.63 110.95 -31.16
C PRO A 614 -52.70 110.39 -32.25
N GLY A 615 -52.56 109.07 -32.30
CA GLY A 615 -51.66 108.33 -33.18
C GLY A 615 -50.91 107.20 -32.46
N VAL A 616 -50.07 106.47 -33.22
CA VAL A 616 -49.38 105.27 -32.73
C VAL A 616 -47.94 105.57 -32.31
N TYR A 617 -47.55 104.99 -31.17
CA TYR A 617 -46.23 105.13 -30.56
C TYR A 617 -45.58 103.76 -30.45
N SER A 618 -44.62 103.46 -31.33
CA SER A 618 -43.78 102.27 -31.22
C SER A 618 -42.61 102.49 -30.26
N VAL A 619 -42.20 101.41 -29.58
CA VAL A 619 -41.08 101.36 -28.65
C VAL A 619 -40.18 100.19 -28.98
N THR A 620 -38.89 100.45 -29.15
CA THR A 620 -37.86 99.41 -29.14
C THR A 620 -37.28 99.32 -27.74
N ILE A 621 -37.37 98.16 -27.11
CA ILE A 621 -36.72 97.86 -25.84
C ILE A 621 -35.46 97.04 -26.12
N SER A 622 -34.33 97.47 -25.55
CA SER A 622 -33.09 96.70 -25.51
C SER A 622 -32.85 96.20 -24.09
N ASP A 623 -32.58 94.90 -23.92
CA ASP A 623 -32.31 94.29 -22.62
C ASP A 623 -30.90 94.59 -22.09
N GLY A 624 -30.57 94.05 -20.90
CA GLY A 624 -29.26 94.24 -20.27
C GLY A 624 -28.04 93.69 -21.03
N ASN A 625 -28.27 92.83 -22.04
CA ASN A 625 -27.25 92.31 -22.96
C ASN A 625 -27.26 93.03 -24.32
N GLY A 626 -28.26 93.86 -24.61
CA GLY A 626 -28.47 94.52 -25.90
C GLY A 626 -29.39 93.77 -26.87
N CYS A 627 -30.10 92.73 -26.40
CA CYS A 627 -31.10 92.03 -27.20
C CYS A 627 -32.33 92.93 -27.39
N THR A 628 -32.80 93.12 -28.63
CA THR A 628 -33.87 94.08 -28.95
C THR A 628 -35.19 93.41 -29.28
N ALA A 629 -36.29 93.97 -28.78
CA ALA A 629 -37.66 93.65 -29.21
C ALA A 629 -38.48 94.94 -29.33
N THR A 630 -39.47 94.95 -30.21
CA THR A 630 -40.28 96.14 -30.54
C THR A 630 -41.77 95.81 -30.43
N ALA A 631 -42.55 96.77 -29.96
CA ALA A 631 -44.01 96.74 -29.97
C ALA A 631 -44.56 98.16 -30.16
N SER A 632 -45.84 98.27 -30.50
CA SER A 632 -46.55 99.55 -30.71
C SER A 632 -47.82 99.64 -29.86
N GLY A 633 -48.33 100.86 -29.69
CA GLY A 633 -49.60 101.13 -29.03
C GLY A 633 -50.23 102.43 -29.52
N GLN A 634 -51.55 102.42 -29.66
CA GLN A 634 -52.36 103.49 -30.24
C GLN A 634 -52.99 104.38 -29.16
N VAL A 635 -53.02 105.69 -29.39
CA VAL A 635 -53.69 106.69 -28.54
C VAL A 635 -54.77 107.38 -29.38
N ASP A 636 -56.03 107.33 -28.95
CA ASP A 636 -57.14 107.82 -29.76
C ASP A 636 -57.51 109.29 -29.49
N ALA A 637 -58.26 109.85 -30.45
CA ALA A 637 -58.80 111.21 -30.39
C ALA A 637 -60.11 111.27 -29.59
N PHE A 638 -60.20 112.22 -28.64
CA PHE A 638 -61.34 112.26 -27.72
C PHE A 638 -62.68 112.43 -28.44
N GLY A 639 -63.61 111.51 -28.18
CA GLY A 639 -64.96 111.57 -28.72
C GLY A 639 -65.05 111.22 -30.21
N CYS A 640 -63.96 110.74 -30.82
CA CYS A 640 -64.10 109.89 -31.98
C CYS A 640 -64.89 108.62 -31.58
N ILE A 641 -65.75 108.18 -32.48
CA ILE A 641 -66.35 106.82 -32.49
C ILE A 641 -65.96 106.11 -33.79
N LEU A 642 -64.81 106.53 -34.31
CA LEU A 642 -63.99 105.81 -35.26
C LEU A 642 -63.04 104.98 -34.38
N ASP A 643 -63.01 103.69 -34.68
CA ASP A 643 -62.35 102.61 -33.94
C ASP A 643 -62.02 101.59 -35.03
N ILE A 644 -60.82 101.72 -35.63
CA ILE A 644 -60.30 100.81 -36.64
C ILE A 644 -59.28 99.83 -36.04
N ASP A 645 -59.48 98.56 -36.37
CA ASP A 645 -58.64 97.43 -35.96
C ASP A 645 -58.30 96.61 -37.23
N LEU A 646 -57.02 96.57 -37.58
CA LEU A 646 -56.46 95.71 -38.64
C LEU A 646 -56.33 94.25 -38.17
N GLY A 647 -56.46 93.99 -36.87
CA GLY A 647 -56.23 92.73 -36.20
C GLY A 647 -54.88 92.69 -35.47
N PRO A 648 -54.66 91.68 -34.62
CA PRO A 648 -53.38 91.47 -33.95
C PRO A 648 -52.28 91.14 -34.96
N ASP A 649 -51.03 91.45 -34.59
CA ASP A 649 -49.81 91.16 -35.37
C ASP A 649 -49.84 89.80 -36.07
N VAL A 650 -49.54 89.80 -37.37
CA VAL A 650 -49.63 88.60 -38.22
C VAL A 650 -48.25 88.08 -38.56
N THR A 651 -48.01 86.83 -38.21
CA THR A 651 -46.87 86.05 -38.70
C THR A 651 -47.19 85.47 -40.08
N ILE A 652 -46.35 85.79 -41.07
CA ILE A 652 -46.35 85.15 -42.40
C ILE A 652 -45.10 84.28 -42.58
N CYS A 653 -45.09 83.43 -43.60
CA CYS A 653 -43.94 82.59 -43.94
C CYS A 653 -42.94 83.33 -44.85
N GLU A 654 -41.71 82.84 -44.93
CA GLU A 654 -40.65 83.49 -45.74
C GLU A 654 -41.06 83.67 -47.21
N GLY A 655 -41.12 84.93 -47.66
CA GLY A 655 -41.50 85.31 -49.02
C GLY A 655 -43.00 85.30 -49.34
N ASP A 656 -43.88 85.02 -48.37
CA ASP A 656 -45.33 85.21 -48.52
C ASP A 656 -45.73 86.71 -48.46
N THR A 657 -47.01 86.98 -48.67
CA THR A 657 -47.60 88.32 -48.49
C THR A 657 -48.99 88.22 -47.89
N VAL A 658 -49.33 89.14 -46.98
CA VAL A 658 -50.70 89.32 -46.46
C VAL A 658 -51.38 90.51 -47.14
N ILE A 659 -52.72 90.49 -47.21
CA ILE A 659 -53.53 91.65 -47.60
C ILE A 659 -54.10 92.25 -46.31
N LEU A 660 -53.76 93.51 -46.05
CA LEU A 660 -54.37 94.33 -45.01
C LEU A 660 -55.52 95.10 -45.62
N SER A 661 -56.71 95.04 -45.00
CA SER A 661 -57.94 95.62 -45.57
C SER A 661 -58.89 96.11 -44.49
N LEU A 662 -59.35 97.35 -44.61
CA LEU A 662 -60.39 97.93 -43.75
C LEU A 662 -61.75 98.05 -44.48
N PRO A 663 -62.87 98.10 -43.76
CA PRO A 663 -64.20 98.27 -44.36
C PRO A 663 -64.29 99.51 -45.25
N ALA A 664 -64.95 99.36 -46.41
CA ALA A 664 -65.20 100.47 -47.33
C ALA A 664 -66.28 101.41 -46.78
N GLY A 665 -65.91 102.66 -46.46
CA GLY A 665 -66.86 103.66 -45.96
C GLY A 665 -66.26 104.98 -45.46
N PHE A 666 -64.95 105.04 -45.22
CA PHE A 666 -64.27 106.24 -44.77
C PHE A 666 -64.02 107.23 -45.92
N ALA A 667 -63.86 108.52 -45.59
CA ALA A 667 -63.69 109.61 -46.56
C ALA A 667 -62.27 109.63 -47.17
N SER A 668 -61.26 109.18 -46.42
CA SER A 668 -59.92 108.88 -46.93
C SER A 668 -59.25 107.76 -46.15
N TYR A 669 -58.29 107.12 -46.81
CA TYR A 669 -57.33 106.18 -46.26
C TYR A 669 -55.93 106.71 -46.63
N LEU A 670 -54.95 106.59 -45.74
CA LEU A 670 -53.56 106.93 -45.98
C LEU A 670 -52.67 105.94 -45.22
N TRP A 671 -52.10 104.98 -45.95
CA TRP A 671 -51.15 104.02 -45.39
C TRP A 671 -49.77 104.66 -45.23
N SER A 672 -49.01 104.14 -44.27
CA SER A 672 -47.56 104.34 -44.08
C SER A 672 -46.73 104.20 -45.38
N THR A 673 -47.18 103.33 -46.30
CA THR A 673 -46.60 103.14 -47.64
C THR A 673 -46.86 104.30 -48.62
N GLY A 674 -47.70 105.27 -48.25
CA GLY A 674 -48.22 106.33 -49.11
C GLY A 674 -49.42 105.93 -49.98
N ALA A 675 -49.92 104.69 -49.86
CA ALA A 675 -51.13 104.26 -50.55
C ALA A 675 -52.39 104.90 -49.97
N THR A 676 -53.44 105.07 -50.78
CA THR A 676 -54.73 105.68 -50.35
C THR A 676 -55.95 104.81 -50.69
N THR A 677 -55.74 103.50 -50.78
CA THR A 677 -56.77 102.47 -51.00
C THR A 677 -57.28 101.92 -49.66
N SER A 678 -58.46 101.30 -49.64
CA SER A 678 -58.98 100.61 -48.44
C SER A 678 -58.24 99.32 -48.08
N GLU A 679 -57.34 98.87 -48.96
CA GLU A 679 -56.52 97.66 -48.81
C GLU A 679 -55.12 97.87 -49.40
N ILE A 680 -54.12 97.16 -48.86
CA ILE A 680 -52.76 97.00 -49.41
C ILE A 680 -52.28 95.56 -49.25
N GLN A 681 -51.35 95.13 -50.10
CA GLN A 681 -50.67 93.83 -50.00
C GLN A 681 -49.22 94.05 -49.58
N VAL A 682 -48.75 93.34 -48.55
CA VAL A 682 -47.48 93.62 -47.85
C VAL A 682 -46.71 92.35 -47.47
N THR A 683 -45.40 92.51 -47.30
CA THR A 683 -44.45 91.54 -46.73
C THR A 683 -44.19 91.88 -45.25
N GLN A 684 -43.11 91.35 -44.65
CA GLN A 684 -42.60 91.79 -43.34
C GLN A 684 -42.55 93.34 -43.20
N GLY A 685 -42.85 93.86 -42.01
CA GLY A 685 -42.77 95.29 -41.66
C GLY A 685 -43.90 95.77 -40.73
N GLU A 686 -43.75 96.97 -40.16
CA GLU A 686 -44.82 97.68 -39.43
C GLU A 686 -45.63 98.54 -40.42
N TYR A 687 -46.95 98.36 -40.48
CA TYR A 687 -47.82 99.02 -41.45
C TYR A 687 -48.99 99.74 -40.80
N CYS A 688 -48.84 101.05 -40.64
CA CYS A 688 -49.90 101.95 -40.20
C CYS A 688 -50.87 102.34 -41.33
N VAL A 689 -52.14 102.60 -40.98
CA VAL A 689 -53.12 103.29 -41.82
C VAL A 689 -53.85 104.38 -41.04
N THR A 690 -53.80 105.61 -41.54
CA THR A 690 -54.70 106.68 -41.10
C THR A 690 -55.98 106.63 -41.92
N VAL A 691 -57.14 106.50 -41.27
CA VAL A 691 -58.44 106.75 -41.89
C VAL A 691 -58.99 108.11 -41.47
N THR A 692 -59.86 108.68 -42.31
CA THR A 692 -60.61 109.91 -41.99
C THR A 692 -62.09 109.68 -42.22
N ASP A 693 -62.95 110.02 -41.26
CA ASP A 693 -64.40 109.94 -41.43
C ASP A 693 -64.97 111.15 -42.23
N ALA A 694 -66.27 111.11 -42.54
CA ALA A 694 -66.93 112.19 -43.28
C ALA A 694 -67.07 113.52 -42.49
N ASN A 695 -66.80 113.52 -41.18
CA ASN A 695 -66.80 114.70 -40.32
C ASN A 695 -65.38 115.28 -40.11
N GLY A 696 -64.33 114.56 -40.53
CA GLY A 696 -62.93 114.95 -40.37
C GLY A 696 -62.27 114.42 -39.09
N CYS A 697 -62.89 113.48 -38.37
CA CYS A 697 -62.20 112.71 -37.34
C CYS A 697 -61.20 111.77 -38.01
N ASN A 698 -59.99 111.66 -37.47
CA ASN A 698 -58.95 110.76 -37.97
C ASN A 698 -58.65 109.73 -36.90
N ASP A 699 -58.36 108.51 -37.36
CA ASP A 699 -58.02 107.36 -36.54
C ASP A 699 -56.87 106.60 -37.22
N VAL A 700 -55.98 105.98 -36.44
CA VAL A 700 -54.69 105.45 -36.93
C VAL A 700 -54.30 104.17 -36.19
N ASP A 701 -54.45 103.04 -36.87
CA ASP A 701 -53.97 101.74 -36.40
C ASP A 701 -52.72 101.30 -37.16
N CYS A 702 -51.88 100.46 -36.53
CA CYS A 702 -50.65 99.89 -37.08
C CYS A 702 -50.50 98.43 -36.67
N ILE A 703 -50.40 97.54 -37.66
CA ILE A 703 -50.13 96.11 -37.48
C ILE A 703 -48.66 95.78 -37.81
N ILE A 704 -48.03 94.92 -37.03
CA ILE A 704 -46.69 94.39 -37.32
C ILE A 704 -46.83 93.05 -38.07
N ILE A 705 -46.23 92.99 -39.26
CA ILE A 705 -46.09 91.77 -40.04
C ILE A 705 -44.72 91.18 -39.76
N THR A 706 -44.70 90.03 -39.08
CA THR A 706 -43.47 89.27 -38.80
C THR A 706 -43.31 88.13 -39.80
N GLU A 707 -42.06 87.73 -40.06
CA GLU A 707 -41.74 86.68 -41.03
C GLU A 707 -41.10 85.49 -40.30
N SER A 708 -41.81 84.36 -40.28
CA SER A 708 -41.31 83.11 -39.71
C SER A 708 -40.49 82.37 -40.76
N VAL A 709 -39.18 82.61 -40.71
CA VAL A 709 -38.18 81.87 -41.51
C VAL A 709 -38.12 80.42 -41.04
N PHE A 710 -38.10 79.48 -41.99
CA PHE A 710 -37.98 78.07 -41.62
C PHE A 710 -36.50 77.74 -41.33
N PRO A 711 -36.13 77.37 -40.09
CA PRO A 711 -34.74 77.08 -39.76
C PRO A 711 -34.23 75.86 -40.53
N VAL A 712 -32.93 75.85 -40.87
CA VAL A 712 -32.32 74.76 -41.66
C VAL A 712 -32.28 73.47 -40.82
N ILE A 713 -33.29 72.61 -40.98
CA ILE A 713 -33.36 71.30 -40.34
C ILE A 713 -32.48 70.30 -41.10
N THR A 714 -31.58 69.65 -40.36
CA THR A 714 -30.88 68.46 -40.83
C THR A 714 -31.69 67.18 -40.55
N CYS A 715 -31.69 66.27 -41.52
CA CYS A 715 -32.32 64.95 -41.40
C CYS A 715 -31.26 63.85 -41.67
N PRO A 716 -30.38 63.54 -40.70
CA PRO A 716 -29.41 62.46 -40.83
C PRO A 716 -30.04 61.11 -41.23
N VAL A 717 -29.37 60.43 -42.16
CA VAL A 717 -29.78 59.14 -42.73
C VAL A 717 -28.86 58.03 -42.26
N VAL A 718 -29.43 57.01 -41.63
CA VAL A 718 -28.79 55.72 -41.34
C VAL A 718 -29.16 54.78 -42.49
N ASN A 719 -28.17 54.47 -43.34
CA ASN A 719 -28.30 53.44 -44.38
C ASN A 719 -28.55 52.06 -43.76
N GLU A 720 -29.13 51.14 -44.54
CA GLU A 720 -29.31 49.75 -44.12
C GLU A 720 -27.99 49.12 -43.65
N SER A 721 -28.02 48.27 -42.63
CA SER A 721 -26.83 47.56 -42.14
C SER A 721 -26.24 46.61 -43.20
N THR A 722 -27.12 46.04 -44.02
CA THR A 722 -26.78 45.27 -45.23
C THR A 722 -27.88 45.43 -46.30
N PRO A 723 -27.55 45.41 -47.60
CA PRO A 723 -28.54 45.65 -48.67
C PRO A 723 -29.74 44.69 -48.62
N GLY A 724 -30.94 45.24 -48.48
CA GLY A 724 -32.21 44.51 -48.41
C GLY A 724 -32.62 44.06 -47.01
N ALA A 725 -31.95 44.54 -45.95
CA ALA A 725 -32.37 44.31 -44.56
C ALA A 725 -33.67 45.07 -44.20
N ASN A 726 -33.96 46.18 -44.89
CA ASN A 726 -35.04 47.13 -44.62
C ASN A 726 -34.98 47.69 -43.18
N ASP A 727 -33.78 47.88 -42.64
CA ASP A 727 -33.52 48.41 -41.29
C ASP A 727 -33.05 49.87 -41.28
N GLY A 728 -32.99 50.51 -42.46
CA GLY A 728 -32.62 51.92 -42.60
C GLY A 728 -33.54 52.86 -41.83
N ALA A 729 -33.02 54.01 -41.42
CA ALA A 729 -33.73 55.01 -40.63
C ALA A 729 -33.34 56.44 -41.02
N ILE A 730 -34.28 57.37 -40.84
CA ILE A 730 -34.08 58.81 -40.99
C ILE A 730 -34.68 59.48 -39.76
N ALA A 731 -33.93 60.37 -39.13
CA ALA A 731 -34.40 61.23 -38.05
C ALA A 731 -34.10 62.68 -38.41
N CYS A 732 -35.01 63.60 -38.10
CA CYS A 732 -34.81 65.03 -38.27
C CYS A 732 -34.64 65.71 -36.91
N ASP A 733 -33.84 66.77 -36.86
CA ASP A 733 -33.58 67.51 -35.62
C ASP A 733 -34.84 68.21 -35.10
N SER A 734 -35.21 67.94 -33.83
CA SER A 734 -36.39 68.54 -33.20
C SER A 734 -36.06 69.89 -32.56
N ILE A 735 -36.33 70.98 -33.28
CA ILE A 735 -36.20 72.35 -32.78
C ILE A 735 -37.34 72.66 -31.78
N SER A 736 -37.11 73.59 -30.84
CA SER A 736 -38.07 73.94 -29.80
C SER A 736 -39.30 74.67 -30.36
N GLY A 737 -40.36 73.91 -30.68
CA GLY A 737 -41.65 74.43 -31.14
C GLY A 737 -42.65 73.30 -31.42
N SER A 738 -43.90 73.67 -31.75
CA SER A 738 -44.96 72.71 -32.10
C SER A 738 -44.81 72.21 -33.55
N ILE A 739 -43.79 71.38 -33.81
CA ILE A 739 -43.51 70.86 -35.16
C ILE A 739 -44.46 69.70 -35.51
N GLN A 740 -45.11 69.77 -36.67
CA GLN A 740 -45.75 68.62 -37.32
C GLN A 740 -44.85 68.05 -38.41
N TYR A 741 -44.81 66.73 -38.53
CA TYR A 741 -44.13 66.02 -39.61
C TYR A 741 -45.18 65.31 -40.46
N LEU A 742 -44.98 65.26 -41.78
CA LEU A 742 -45.73 64.41 -42.69
C LEU A 742 -44.78 63.77 -43.71
N TRP A 743 -44.41 62.53 -43.46
CA TRP A 743 -43.55 61.74 -44.34
C TRP A 743 -44.31 61.17 -45.53
N SER A 744 -43.63 60.92 -46.65
CA SER A 744 -44.21 60.31 -47.86
C SER A 744 -44.73 58.87 -47.66
N ASN A 745 -44.42 58.24 -46.52
CA ASN A 745 -44.98 56.96 -46.09
C ASN A 745 -46.23 57.10 -45.16
N GLY A 746 -46.67 58.32 -44.86
CA GLY A 746 -47.81 58.62 -43.98
C GLY A 746 -47.47 58.70 -42.48
N SER A 747 -46.20 58.59 -42.09
CA SER A 747 -45.78 58.83 -40.70
C SER A 747 -45.86 60.30 -40.31
N THR A 748 -46.19 60.57 -39.05
CA THR A 748 -46.17 61.91 -38.43
C THR A 748 -45.16 62.05 -37.29
N ALA A 749 -44.25 61.09 -37.14
CA ALA A 749 -43.19 61.11 -36.13
C ALA A 749 -41.95 61.92 -36.62
N PRO A 750 -41.12 62.48 -35.72
CA PRO A 750 -39.87 63.16 -36.07
C PRO A 750 -38.80 62.24 -36.68
N SER A 751 -39.02 60.93 -36.64
CA SER A 751 -38.15 59.92 -37.25
C SER A 751 -38.97 58.80 -37.86
N ILE A 752 -38.42 58.16 -38.89
CA ILE A 752 -38.96 56.95 -39.53
C ILE A 752 -37.86 55.88 -39.63
N SER A 753 -38.20 54.63 -39.35
CA SER A 753 -37.26 53.50 -39.28
C SER A 753 -37.89 52.23 -39.82
N GLY A 754 -37.08 51.24 -40.21
CA GLY A 754 -37.57 50.05 -40.89
C GLY A 754 -37.81 50.30 -42.38
N LEU A 755 -36.95 51.11 -43.00
CA LEU A 755 -37.10 51.62 -44.35
C LEU A 755 -36.37 50.76 -45.38
N ALA A 756 -37.03 50.53 -46.51
CA ALA A 756 -36.41 49.96 -47.71
C ALA A 756 -35.63 51.04 -48.49
N PRO A 757 -34.70 50.68 -49.39
CA PRO A 757 -33.98 51.65 -50.20
C PRO A 757 -34.90 52.46 -51.12
N GLY A 758 -34.96 53.77 -50.92
CA GLY A 758 -35.82 54.68 -51.69
C GLY A 758 -35.68 56.15 -51.29
N THR A 759 -36.36 57.03 -52.01
CA THR A 759 -36.45 58.45 -51.67
C THR A 759 -37.67 58.69 -50.77
N TYR A 760 -37.42 59.12 -49.54
CA TYR A 760 -38.45 59.58 -48.61
C TYR A 760 -38.41 61.11 -48.55
N CYS A 761 -39.58 61.73 -48.65
CA CYS A 761 -39.75 63.16 -48.41
C CYS A 761 -40.47 63.35 -47.09
N VAL A 762 -40.19 64.45 -46.40
CA VAL A 762 -40.98 64.94 -45.28
C VAL A 762 -41.44 66.35 -45.61
N THR A 763 -42.69 66.66 -45.31
CA THR A 763 -43.15 68.05 -45.14
C THR A 763 -43.16 68.34 -43.66
N MET A 764 -42.56 69.45 -43.24
CA MET A 764 -42.45 69.85 -41.84
C MET A 764 -43.15 71.18 -41.62
N THR A 765 -44.15 71.20 -40.75
CA THR A 765 -44.88 72.43 -40.37
C THR A 765 -44.37 72.93 -39.04
N ASN A 766 -43.96 74.19 -38.94
CA ASN A 766 -43.57 74.81 -37.67
C ASN A 766 -44.81 75.19 -36.82
N GLY A 767 -44.59 75.77 -35.63
CA GLY A 767 -45.66 76.16 -34.72
C GLY A 767 -46.59 77.27 -35.24
N ASP A 768 -46.13 78.04 -36.23
CA ASP A 768 -46.84 79.17 -36.83
C ASP A 768 -47.65 78.76 -38.08
N GLY A 769 -47.49 77.51 -38.54
CA GLY A 769 -48.15 76.96 -39.73
C GLY A 769 -47.31 76.93 -41.00
N CYS A 770 -46.07 77.45 -40.97
CA CYS A 770 -45.19 77.51 -42.14
C CYS A 770 -44.59 76.13 -42.47
N THR A 771 -44.55 75.80 -43.76
CA THR A 771 -44.12 74.48 -44.26
C THR A 771 -42.84 74.52 -45.08
N SER A 772 -41.96 73.54 -44.84
CA SER A 772 -40.85 73.14 -45.72
C SER A 772 -40.96 71.68 -46.13
#